data_AF-A0A7C6CZV9-F1
#
_entry.id   AF-A0A7C6CZV9-F1
#
_cell.length_a   1.000
_cell.length_b   1.000
_cell.length_c   1.000
_cell.angle_alpha   90.00
_cell.angle_beta   90.00
_cell.angle_gamma   90.00
#
_symmetry.space_group_name_H-M   'P 1'
#
loop_
_entity.id
_entity.type
_entity.pdbx_description
1 polymer ?
#
loop_
_entity_poly.entity_id
_entity_poly.type
_entity_poly.pdbx_seq_one_letter_code
_entity_poly.pdbx_strand_id
1 'polypeptide(L)'
;MKKSILGIVSLSLLTALAFGLGMTKPYENVKAAGAPVFTEGEWETVKGSTPSFTESNGTFVGGSKSWMANFYVKEFKEAIGDYEVIIRYQGTMTYPNTKQVQFGIVPWYLDDNNYLVGYCEWSNVTRVSGMFNFNLTGRVNGALPYRSTGDGNYMAKEWDDIWMDGTNMQYAVAASQESTIKIVKQRSEDGQVDNFTFYLNNNLLAEGTKNTRDTKQYEGRTAKVGFYGYNDTFTIKDFQVNHLHNNKYYSAMENDIATAKNGWSKLETGYAVDSRGKDNFNDVMLLDNKEVVEGGYGIEFSAEVKASDGNWGVGGMVWYQDQYNYLAGVVKQEDGRLKAGFEGRLVSRQDTVLVIEEIKDVKEVVLDLENVAKWTFEKRGIKLRLLADDNLLAEYENKTLITCTVTGLTAYGVNIEFKNYTKLNSLAYIPYDWYSTTMVGKTYYISSADDTKGTVAYSKGLFTFTENAVTPGDKTKLSSIYYKSGFYAYTSMTVNYISEITTNSVIGLYPWLEDTFNYVAVYADKDVVTVKIVFGESTQTKTYPLPSGYHFTTTGTETKLLRASVSFEGLITVSIGEKDESGNNTWYEVVKAEDDLVATDKDSNATPNVGLICGGTACVAKVESLTGFTPYEKVECGEWEFYGSMPNTWTYIDETTLSASQINGTAYMNARALKYNRNVRDFFMGATFTATNCSQAEQKAAFYPWYLDGSNYLIVMFSKWTVNASASIVFTGRINGQVLGGSEWHDFTTAYTFEGVANKLEVEIRGNRVFAYLNGGSNPIQSVTFEGLSERNVENAKSGFFFYNCDLMIEDFVVNSDSRVYRITEQPVISHVGTIKETGTVGESCKLPIFTAGNSVGDVLEVEVIVTDPNGQEVTVTGSKFTPEIEGVYHVKVTCTDNWGNEAVPLEYDITVSRGSGSDTSSSSIGQSSGSDGGKRGGCGGSIIASSMLFAIMSVAGVGVHLIIKKRK
;
A
#
# COMPACT_ATOMS: atom_id res chain seq x y z
N MET A 1 -80.52 56.00 5.71
CA MET A 1 -80.72 56.90 6.87
C MET A 1 -79.33 57.37 7.31
N LYS A 2 -79.04 58.68 7.14
CA LYS A 2 -77.90 59.50 7.65
C LYS A 2 -76.46 58.93 7.51
N LYS A 3 -75.66 59.51 6.58
CA LYS A 3 -74.65 60.61 6.78
C LYS A 3 -73.26 60.02 7.16
N SER A 4 -72.09 60.45 6.68
CA SER A 4 -71.66 61.55 5.80
C SER A 4 -70.10 61.64 5.81
N ILE A 5 -69.51 62.25 4.77
CA ILE A 5 -68.23 63.06 4.74
C ILE A 5 -66.90 62.27 4.75
N LEU A 6 -66.09 62.27 3.67
CA LEU A 6 -65.14 63.26 3.11
C LEU A 6 -63.72 63.17 3.74
N GLY A 7 -62.65 63.02 2.93
CA GLY A 7 -61.28 63.32 3.37
C GLY A 7 -60.09 62.57 2.74
N ILE A 8 -59.73 62.98 1.52
CA ILE A 8 -58.41 63.07 0.82
C ILE A 8 -57.08 62.65 1.53
N VAL A 9 -56.20 61.96 0.77
CA VAL A 9 -54.73 62.13 0.53
C VAL A 9 -53.83 60.87 0.72
N SER A 10 -53.01 60.62 -0.32
CA SER A 10 -51.70 59.94 -0.49
C SER A 10 -51.53 58.40 -0.42
N LEU A 11 -51.38 57.81 -1.63
CA LEU A 11 -50.23 57.07 -2.18
C LEU A 11 -49.34 56.24 -1.23
N SER A 12 -49.43 54.89 -1.29
CA SER A 12 -48.39 53.91 -1.72
C SER A 12 -48.56 52.50 -1.09
N LEU A 13 -48.33 51.48 -1.93
CA LEU A 13 -48.06 50.05 -1.66
C LEU A 13 -49.03 49.23 -0.77
N LEU A 14 -49.65 48.18 -1.33
CA LEU A 14 -49.17 46.78 -1.27
C LEU A 14 -50.27 45.82 -1.76
N THR A 15 -49.94 45.05 -2.79
CA THR A 15 -50.81 44.11 -3.51
C THR A 15 -50.77 42.73 -2.85
N ALA A 16 -51.89 42.23 -2.33
CA ALA A 16 -52.10 40.81 -2.08
C ALA A 16 -53.61 40.49 -2.00
N LEU A 17 -53.96 39.29 -2.48
CA LEU A 17 -55.29 38.64 -2.48
C LEU A 17 -56.33 39.11 -3.51
N ALA A 18 -56.52 38.28 -4.54
CA ALA A 18 -57.79 37.58 -4.77
C ALA A 18 -57.65 36.52 -5.88
N PHE A 19 -58.48 35.47 -5.77
CA PHE A 19 -58.62 34.27 -6.60
C PHE A 19 -57.63 33.14 -6.29
N GLY A 20 -58.00 32.06 -5.59
CA GLY A 20 -59.32 31.49 -5.32
C GLY A 20 -59.68 30.40 -6.34
N LEU A 21 -59.41 29.15 -5.96
CA LEU A 21 -60.07 27.90 -6.39
C LEU A 21 -59.91 27.47 -7.85
N GLY A 22 -58.93 26.59 -8.08
CA GLY A 22 -58.84 25.69 -9.24
C GLY A 22 -58.29 24.34 -8.77
N MET A 23 -59.07 23.29 -8.98
CA MET A 23 -58.93 21.93 -8.41
C MET A 23 -57.59 21.25 -8.75
N THR A 24 -56.87 20.78 -7.74
CA THR A 24 -55.90 19.68 -7.90
C THR A 24 -56.67 18.36 -7.96
N LYS A 25 -56.58 17.66 -9.10
CA LYS A 25 -56.94 16.24 -9.17
C LYS A 25 -56.02 15.45 -8.23
N PRO A 26 -56.51 14.42 -7.53
CA PRO A 26 -55.66 13.53 -6.75
C PRO A 26 -54.77 12.75 -7.72
N TYR A 27 -53.45 12.81 -7.51
CA TYR A 27 -52.53 11.89 -8.16
C TYR A 27 -52.91 10.47 -7.73
N GLU A 28 -53.27 9.63 -8.70
CA GLU A 28 -53.53 8.22 -8.48
C GLU A 28 -52.30 7.55 -7.89
N ASN A 29 -52.57 6.58 -7.00
CA ASN A 29 -51.59 5.79 -6.25
C ASN A 29 -50.41 5.32 -7.12
N VAL A 30 -49.25 5.95 -6.94
CA VAL A 30 -47.98 5.31 -7.25
C VAL A 30 -47.89 4.07 -6.36
N LYS A 31 -47.75 2.90 -7.00
CA LYS A 31 -47.47 1.63 -6.33
C LYS A 31 -46.45 1.84 -5.23
N ALA A 32 -46.73 1.31 -4.04
CA ALA A 32 -45.75 1.20 -2.96
C ALA A 32 -44.43 0.67 -3.56
N ALA A 33 -43.40 1.50 -3.52
CA ALA A 33 -42.04 1.10 -3.88
C ALA A 33 -41.70 -0.15 -3.07
N GLY A 34 -41.10 -1.15 -3.72
CA GLY A 34 -40.57 -2.32 -3.04
C GLY A 34 -39.65 -1.91 -1.89
N ALA A 35 -39.47 -2.81 -0.91
CA ALA A 35 -38.60 -2.56 0.23
C ALA A 35 -37.25 -1.98 -0.24
N PRO A 36 -36.80 -0.83 0.30
CA PRO A 36 -35.56 -0.20 -0.12
C PRO A 36 -34.38 -1.13 0.22
N VAL A 37 -33.51 -1.33 -0.76
CA VAL A 37 -32.35 -2.22 -0.68
C VAL A 37 -31.09 -1.37 -0.69
N PHE A 38 -30.14 -1.67 0.18
CA PHE A 38 -28.79 -1.11 0.11
C PHE A 38 -28.17 -1.43 -1.26
N THR A 39 -27.70 -0.43 -1.99
CA THR A 39 -27.05 -0.63 -3.29
C THR A 39 -25.65 -1.23 -3.11
N GLU A 40 -25.32 -2.29 -3.87
CA GLU A 40 -24.00 -2.95 -3.87
C GLU A 40 -22.84 -1.95 -4.05
N GLY A 41 -21.72 -2.16 -3.34
CA GLY A 41 -20.47 -1.40 -3.44
C GLY A 41 -19.75 -1.26 -2.09
N GLU A 42 -18.43 -1.06 -2.10
CA GLU A 42 -17.58 -1.06 -0.91
C GLU A 42 -17.76 0.22 -0.08
N TRP A 43 -18.26 0.07 1.15
CA TRP A 43 -18.26 1.13 2.16
C TRP A 43 -16.94 1.16 2.90
N GLU A 44 -16.46 2.36 3.24
CA GLU A 44 -15.19 2.55 3.95
C GLU A 44 -15.38 3.23 5.30
N THR A 45 -14.49 2.91 6.25
CA THR A 45 -14.38 3.64 7.52
C THR A 45 -13.22 4.62 7.43
N VAL A 46 -13.49 5.90 7.66
CA VAL A 46 -12.51 6.98 7.57
C VAL A 46 -12.42 7.78 8.88
N LYS A 47 -11.33 8.56 9.04
CA LYS A 47 -11.08 9.43 10.21
C LYS A 47 -10.97 8.68 11.55
N GLY A 48 -10.01 7.75 11.70
CA GLY A 48 -9.68 7.06 12.96
C GLY A 48 -9.52 5.53 12.86
N SER A 49 -9.25 4.84 13.98
CA SER A 49 -9.10 3.37 14.05
C SER A 49 -10.14 2.69 14.99
N THR A 50 -11.06 1.92 14.38
CA THR A 50 -12.13 0.99 14.87
C THR A 50 -12.96 1.33 16.13
N PRO A 51 -14.32 1.25 16.11
CA PRO A 51 -15.05 0.15 15.47
C PRO A 51 -16.06 0.52 14.38
N SER A 52 -16.42 -0.56 13.69
CA SER A 52 -17.09 -0.77 12.42
C SER A 52 -18.61 -0.83 12.55
N PHE A 53 -19.30 -0.01 11.75
CA PHE A 53 -20.63 -0.42 11.30
C PHE A 53 -20.49 -1.75 10.56
N THR A 54 -21.25 -2.75 11.01
CA THR A 54 -21.26 -4.07 10.40
C THR A 54 -22.56 -4.21 9.63
N GLU A 55 -22.47 -4.59 8.37
CA GLU A 55 -23.64 -4.90 7.56
C GLU A 55 -24.15 -6.30 7.88
N SER A 56 -25.45 -6.42 8.14
CA SER A 56 -26.11 -7.72 8.28
C SER A 56 -27.55 -7.60 7.78
N ASN A 57 -27.92 -8.45 6.81
CA ASN A 57 -29.27 -8.52 6.23
C ASN A 57 -29.81 -7.16 5.73
N GLY A 58 -28.97 -6.36 5.07
CA GLY A 58 -29.37 -5.03 4.59
C GLY A 58 -29.75 -4.09 5.73
N THR A 59 -28.96 -4.08 6.80
CA THR A 59 -28.96 -3.06 7.85
C THR A 59 -27.54 -2.88 8.35
N PHE A 60 -27.17 -1.66 8.74
CA PHE A 60 -25.89 -1.43 9.43
C PHE A 60 -26.11 -1.34 10.93
N VAL A 61 -25.29 -2.03 11.71
CA VAL A 61 -25.29 -1.93 13.17
C VAL A 61 -23.91 -1.55 13.65
N GLY A 62 -23.81 -0.45 14.41
CA GLY A 62 -22.51 -0.01 14.94
C GLY A 62 -22.55 1.36 15.59
N GLY A 63 -21.36 1.85 15.94
CA GLY A 63 -21.14 3.15 16.56
C GLY A 63 -19.73 3.26 17.14
N SER A 64 -19.30 4.49 17.42
CA SER A 64 -17.96 4.83 17.88
C SER A 64 -17.95 5.35 19.32
N LYS A 65 -16.87 5.15 20.05
CA LYS A 65 -16.58 5.88 21.32
C LYS A 65 -15.69 7.10 21.10
N SER A 66 -15.20 7.29 19.88
CA SER A 66 -14.37 8.43 19.49
C SER A 66 -15.26 9.49 18.86
N TRP A 67 -15.21 10.68 19.44
CA TRP A 67 -15.99 11.82 18.97
C TRP A 67 -15.46 12.32 17.62
N MET A 68 -16.37 12.60 16.67
CA MET A 68 -16.08 13.09 15.31
C MET A 68 -15.07 12.22 14.55
N ALA A 69 -15.19 10.90 14.69
CA ALA A 69 -14.30 9.89 14.11
C ALA A 69 -15.09 8.67 13.62
N ASN A 70 -14.47 7.80 12.84
CA ASN A 70 -15.06 6.57 12.28
C ASN A 70 -16.32 6.86 11.43
N PHE A 71 -16.19 7.77 10.47
CA PHE A 71 -17.25 7.98 9.50
C PHE A 71 -17.33 6.77 8.59
N TYR A 72 -18.55 6.32 8.31
CA TYR A 72 -18.80 5.21 7.41
C TYR A 72 -19.39 5.78 6.12
N VAL A 73 -18.60 5.82 5.06
CA VAL A 73 -18.88 6.59 3.85
C VAL A 73 -18.71 5.72 2.60
N LYS A 74 -19.34 6.15 1.51
CA LYS A 74 -19.25 5.54 0.19
C LYS A 74 -19.42 6.64 -0.87
N GLU A 75 -18.89 6.42 -2.06
CA GLU A 75 -19.16 7.29 -3.21
C GLU A 75 -20.57 7.03 -3.76
N PHE A 76 -21.32 8.11 -3.97
CA PHE A 76 -22.63 8.08 -4.61
C PHE A 76 -22.60 9.00 -5.83
N LYS A 77 -22.95 8.49 -7.01
CA LYS A 77 -23.09 9.30 -8.22
C LYS A 77 -24.17 10.38 -8.06
N GLU A 78 -25.17 10.09 -7.23
CA GLU A 78 -26.24 11.02 -6.87
C GLU A 78 -25.75 12.20 -6.02
N ALA A 79 -24.57 12.09 -5.39
CA ALA A 79 -23.96 13.14 -4.57
C ALA A 79 -23.11 14.15 -5.36
N ILE A 80 -23.37 14.29 -6.66
CA ILE A 80 -22.79 15.32 -7.52
C ILE A 80 -23.76 16.50 -7.60
N GLY A 81 -23.27 17.73 -7.45
CA GLY A 81 -24.11 18.93 -7.54
C GLY A 81 -25.04 19.10 -6.33
N ASP A 82 -26.35 19.13 -6.58
CA ASP A 82 -27.38 19.31 -5.56
C ASP A 82 -28.06 17.97 -5.26
N TYR A 83 -28.14 17.59 -3.98
CA TYR A 83 -28.58 16.26 -3.57
C TYR A 83 -29.15 16.25 -2.16
N GLU A 84 -29.92 15.22 -1.85
CA GLU A 84 -30.40 14.93 -0.50
C GLU A 84 -29.91 13.58 -0.03
N VAL A 85 -29.67 13.50 1.27
CA VAL A 85 -29.27 12.28 1.96
C VAL A 85 -30.32 12.01 3.02
N ILE A 86 -30.90 10.82 3.00
CA ILE A 86 -31.96 10.39 3.89
C ILE A 86 -31.49 9.15 4.63
N ILE A 87 -31.56 9.18 5.96
CA ILE A 87 -31.20 8.03 6.80
C ILE A 87 -32.33 7.75 7.77
N ARG A 88 -32.78 6.49 7.79
CA ARG A 88 -33.65 5.96 8.83
C ARG A 88 -32.83 5.14 9.82
N TYR A 89 -32.86 5.54 11.07
CA TYR A 89 -32.01 4.96 12.11
C TYR A 89 -32.77 4.73 13.42
N GLN A 90 -32.20 3.89 14.28
CA GLN A 90 -32.65 3.66 15.64
C GLN A 90 -31.46 3.36 16.54
N GLY A 91 -31.24 4.16 17.58
CA GLY A 91 -30.25 3.90 18.64
C GLY A 91 -30.73 2.90 19.69
N THR A 92 -29.94 2.67 20.73
CA THR A 92 -30.35 1.84 21.88
C THR A 92 -30.64 2.66 23.14
N MET A 93 -30.21 3.92 23.20
CA MET A 93 -30.38 4.73 24.39
C MET A 93 -31.84 5.18 24.61
N THR A 94 -32.40 4.81 25.77
CA THR A 94 -33.71 5.25 26.26
C THR A 94 -33.60 6.48 27.17
N TYR A 95 -34.74 7.13 27.46
CA TYR A 95 -34.79 8.20 28.47
C TYR A 95 -34.92 7.68 29.90
N PRO A 96 -34.36 8.40 30.90
CA PRO A 96 -33.47 9.55 30.75
C PRO A 96 -32.07 9.15 30.23
N ASN A 97 -31.43 10.05 29.46
CA ASN A 97 -30.11 9.81 28.88
C ASN A 97 -29.06 9.63 29.98
N THR A 98 -28.22 8.60 29.88
CA THR A 98 -27.13 8.32 30.84
C THR A 98 -25.77 8.86 30.41
N LYS A 99 -25.62 9.19 29.12
CA LYS A 99 -24.41 9.70 28.48
C LYS A 99 -24.76 10.64 27.31
N GLN A 100 -23.78 11.40 26.85
CA GLN A 100 -23.88 12.16 25.60
C GLN A 100 -23.81 11.20 24.41
N VAL A 101 -24.72 11.34 23.46
CA VAL A 101 -24.88 10.49 22.27
C VAL A 101 -25.10 11.35 21.06
N GLN A 102 -24.50 10.98 19.92
CA GLN A 102 -24.69 11.66 18.63
C GLN A 102 -24.96 10.65 17.53
N PHE A 103 -25.82 11.02 16.59
CA PHE A 103 -25.99 10.32 15.32
C PHE A 103 -26.18 11.32 14.19
N GLY A 104 -25.51 11.12 13.07
CA GLY A 104 -25.57 12.08 11.98
C GLY A 104 -25.25 11.53 10.61
N ILE A 105 -25.53 12.38 9.64
CA ILE A 105 -25.19 12.23 8.24
C ILE A 105 -23.85 12.92 8.01
N VAL A 106 -22.97 12.29 7.25
CA VAL A 106 -21.79 12.89 6.65
C VAL A 106 -22.17 13.25 5.21
N PRO A 107 -22.72 14.46 4.95
CA PRO A 107 -23.21 14.81 3.62
C PRO A 107 -22.07 15.05 2.62
N TRP A 108 -20.84 15.27 3.10
CA TRP A 108 -19.69 15.55 2.25
C TRP A 108 -18.40 15.13 2.96
N TYR A 109 -17.63 14.23 2.37
CA TYR A 109 -16.30 13.81 2.82
C TYR A 109 -15.37 13.63 1.61
N LEU A 110 -14.21 14.27 1.65
CA LEU A 110 -13.12 14.06 0.69
C LEU A 110 -11.90 13.45 1.37
N ASP A 111 -11.53 14.01 2.53
CA ASP A 111 -10.43 13.56 3.36
C ASP A 111 -10.58 14.12 4.80
N ASP A 112 -9.61 13.84 5.67
CA ASP A 112 -9.67 14.25 7.08
C ASP A 112 -9.62 15.77 7.31
N ASN A 113 -9.20 16.54 6.30
CA ASN A 113 -9.18 18.00 6.28
C ASN A 113 -10.44 18.58 5.61
N ASN A 114 -11.27 17.75 4.98
CA ASN A 114 -12.38 18.15 4.12
C ASN A 114 -13.60 17.28 4.34
N TYR A 115 -14.40 17.67 5.32
CA TYR A 115 -15.63 16.98 5.64
C TYR A 115 -16.63 17.91 6.30
N LEU A 116 -17.91 17.60 6.11
CA LEU A 116 -19.03 18.16 6.85
C LEU A 116 -19.82 17.02 7.46
N VAL A 117 -20.34 17.24 8.67
CA VAL A 117 -21.22 16.29 9.36
C VAL A 117 -22.37 17.04 10.02
N GLY A 118 -23.59 16.61 9.71
CA GLY A 118 -24.83 17.09 10.31
C GLY A 118 -25.40 16.04 11.24
N TYR A 119 -25.47 16.31 12.55
CA TYR A 119 -25.84 15.31 13.54
C TYR A 119 -26.84 15.80 14.59
N CYS A 120 -27.69 14.88 15.04
CA CYS A 120 -28.53 14.99 16.22
C CYS A 120 -27.72 14.72 17.49
N GLU A 121 -27.98 15.46 18.56
CA GLU A 121 -27.32 15.25 19.85
C GLU A 121 -28.30 15.12 21.03
N TRP A 122 -28.01 14.12 21.87
CA TRP A 122 -28.64 13.90 23.16
C TRP A 122 -27.60 14.07 24.26
N SER A 123 -27.92 14.85 25.29
CA SER A 123 -26.98 15.15 26.38
C SER A 123 -27.55 14.68 27.71
N ASN A 124 -26.73 13.97 28.48
CA ASN A 124 -27.03 13.59 29.87
C ASN A 124 -26.78 14.72 30.88
N VAL A 125 -26.28 15.88 30.43
CA VAL A 125 -26.01 17.03 31.28
C VAL A 125 -26.94 18.20 30.95
N THR A 126 -27.13 18.48 29.66
CA THR A 126 -27.89 19.65 29.18
C THR A 126 -29.39 19.36 29.11
N ARG A 127 -29.79 18.18 28.63
CA ARG A 127 -31.21 17.80 28.48
C ARG A 127 -31.43 16.30 28.59
N VAL A 128 -31.61 15.83 29.82
CA VAL A 128 -31.70 14.39 30.15
C VAL A 128 -32.92 13.67 29.58
N SER A 129 -33.96 14.39 29.13
CA SER A 129 -35.25 13.83 28.68
C SER A 129 -35.54 14.05 27.19
N GLY A 130 -34.57 14.55 26.41
CA GLY A 130 -34.80 14.95 25.03
C GLY A 130 -33.53 14.97 24.17
N MET A 131 -33.71 15.05 22.84
CA MET A 131 -32.71 15.61 21.94
C MET A 131 -32.57 17.10 22.27
N PHE A 132 -31.34 17.63 22.27
CA PHE A 132 -31.13 19.03 22.66
C PHE A 132 -30.76 19.95 21.49
N ASN A 133 -30.00 19.46 20.50
CA ASN A 133 -29.75 20.20 19.27
C ASN A 133 -29.52 19.28 18.07
N PHE A 134 -29.58 19.90 16.89
CA PHE A 134 -28.98 19.40 15.66
C PHE A 134 -27.81 20.32 15.31
N ASN A 135 -26.64 19.78 14.98
CA ASN A 135 -25.46 20.57 14.63
C ASN A 135 -24.95 20.25 13.24
N LEU A 136 -24.46 21.27 12.54
CA LEU A 136 -23.58 21.11 11.38
C LEU A 136 -22.17 21.53 11.78
N THR A 137 -21.18 20.66 11.61
CA THR A 137 -19.75 20.94 11.88
C THR A 137 -18.87 20.33 10.79
N GLY A 138 -17.57 20.63 10.81
CA GLY A 138 -16.62 20.02 9.90
C GLY A 138 -15.28 20.74 9.78
N ARG A 139 -14.57 20.41 8.71
CA ARG A 139 -13.39 21.11 8.22
C ARG A 139 -13.50 21.30 6.72
N VAL A 140 -13.11 22.49 6.27
CA VAL A 140 -12.99 22.82 4.85
C VAL A 140 -11.56 23.34 4.68
N ASN A 141 -10.75 22.64 3.89
CA ASN A 141 -9.33 22.90 3.71
C ASN A 141 -8.52 22.87 5.02
N GLY A 142 -8.85 21.97 5.94
CA GLY A 142 -8.24 21.88 7.27
C GLY A 142 -8.63 23.01 8.23
N ALA A 143 -9.41 24.00 7.77
CA ALA A 143 -9.88 25.13 8.55
C ALA A 143 -11.35 24.97 8.96
N LEU A 144 -11.83 25.83 9.86
CA LEU A 144 -13.24 25.89 10.21
C LEU A 144 -14.07 26.36 9.01
N PRO A 145 -15.28 25.79 8.78
CA PRO A 145 -16.16 26.25 7.71
C PRO A 145 -16.51 27.74 7.87
N TYR A 146 -16.48 28.50 6.78
CA TYR A 146 -17.00 29.86 6.76
C TYR A 146 -18.51 29.83 6.65
N ARG A 147 -19.22 30.51 7.56
CA ARG A 147 -20.68 30.52 7.64
C ARG A 147 -21.22 31.92 7.70
N SER A 148 -22.44 32.11 7.22
CA SER A 148 -23.09 33.42 7.23
C SER A 148 -23.40 33.89 8.64
N THR A 149 -23.17 35.17 8.91
CA THR A 149 -23.54 35.86 10.15
C THR A 149 -24.94 36.47 10.10
N GLY A 150 -25.72 36.21 9.03
CA GLY A 150 -27.11 36.71 8.87
C GLY A 150 -27.22 38.15 8.34
N ASP A 151 -26.12 38.90 8.31
CA ASP A 151 -25.97 40.27 7.78
C ASP A 151 -25.31 40.31 6.39
N GLY A 152 -25.17 39.15 5.74
CA GLY A 152 -24.48 39.00 4.46
C GLY A 152 -22.97 38.80 4.58
N ASN A 153 -22.38 38.88 5.78
CA ASN A 153 -20.98 38.54 6.01
C ASN A 153 -20.79 37.04 6.30
N TYR A 154 -19.54 36.57 6.19
CA TYR A 154 -19.13 35.19 6.47
C TYR A 154 -17.95 35.16 7.44
N MET A 155 -17.99 34.26 8.42
CA MET A 155 -16.88 34.05 9.34
C MET A 155 -16.63 32.58 9.62
N ALA A 156 -15.37 32.23 9.94
CA ALA A 156 -14.98 30.89 10.36
C ALA A 156 -15.70 30.51 11.66
N LYS A 157 -16.55 29.47 11.61
CA LYS A 157 -17.36 29.05 12.74
C LYS A 157 -17.40 27.53 12.82
N GLU A 158 -16.98 26.98 13.95
CA GLU A 158 -16.92 25.53 14.14
C GLU A 158 -18.33 24.90 14.20
N TRP A 159 -19.28 25.56 14.87
CA TRP A 159 -20.60 24.99 15.14
C TRP A 159 -21.73 25.86 14.53
N ASP A 160 -22.67 25.26 13.81
CA ASP A 160 -24.04 25.83 13.69
C ASP A 160 -25.02 24.91 14.36
N ASP A 161 -25.63 25.44 15.41
CA ASP A 161 -26.60 24.70 16.19
C ASP A 161 -28.00 25.10 15.74
N ILE A 162 -28.89 24.11 15.76
CA ILE A 162 -30.33 24.28 15.72
C ILE A 162 -30.84 23.70 17.03
N TRP A 163 -31.21 24.58 17.95
CA TRP A 163 -31.70 24.17 19.27
C TRP A 163 -33.08 23.53 19.16
N MET A 164 -33.30 22.48 19.96
CA MET A 164 -34.59 21.78 20.05
C MET A 164 -35.53 22.45 21.05
N ASP A 165 -35.57 23.78 21.05
CA ASP A 165 -36.45 24.60 21.87
C ASP A 165 -37.57 25.24 21.01
N GLY A 166 -38.41 26.06 21.64
CA GLY A 166 -39.51 26.76 20.95
C GLY A 166 -40.34 25.85 20.04
N THR A 167 -40.41 26.21 18.76
CA THR A 167 -41.16 25.49 17.71
C THR A 167 -40.52 24.16 17.30
N ASN A 168 -39.22 23.95 17.54
CA ASN A 168 -38.53 22.70 17.22
C ASN A 168 -38.77 21.62 18.28
N MET A 169 -39.15 22.01 19.51
CA MET A 169 -39.31 21.09 20.65
C MET A 169 -40.24 19.90 20.38
N GLN A 170 -41.28 20.11 19.56
CA GLN A 170 -42.25 19.08 19.20
C GLN A 170 -41.65 17.92 18.39
N TYR A 171 -40.45 18.11 17.81
CA TYR A 171 -39.74 17.09 17.04
C TYR A 171 -38.67 16.36 17.85
N ALA A 172 -38.45 16.72 19.12
CA ALA A 172 -37.47 16.04 19.96
C ALA A 172 -37.89 14.60 20.26
N VAL A 173 -37.07 13.64 19.85
CA VAL A 173 -37.32 12.19 19.94
C VAL A 173 -36.24 11.51 20.79
N ALA A 174 -36.52 10.31 21.32
CA ALA A 174 -35.50 9.48 21.97
C ALA A 174 -34.51 8.93 20.94
N ALA A 175 -33.24 8.76 21.32
CA ALA A 175 -32.28 8.08 20.45
C ALA A 175 -32.74 6.64 20.09
N SER A 176 -33.41 5.95 21.02
CA SER A 176 -34.02 4.63 20.82
C SER A 176 -35.31 4.61 20.01
N GLN A 177 -35.88 5.78 19.69
CA GLN A 177 -37.04 5.87 18.82
C GLN A 177 -36.57 5.84 17.37
N GLU A 178 -37.18 4.99 16.54
CA GLU A 178 -36.92 5.01 15.10
C GLU A 178 -37.26 6.39 14.52
N SER A 179 -36.30 6.98 13.81
CA SER A 179 -36.42 8.33 13.26
C SER A 179 -35.71 8.44 11.92
N THR A 180 -36.06 9.47 11.16
CA THR A 180 -35.45 9.79 9.87
C THR A 180 -34.78 11.15 9.94
N ILE A 181 -33.49 11.23 9.59
CA ILE A 181 -32.80 12.50 9.31
C ILE A 181 -32.70 12.65 7.81
N LYS A 182 -32.93 13.86 7.32
CA LYS A 182 -32.68 14.22 5.93
C LYS A 182 -31.92 15.53 5.84
N ILE A 183 -30.87 15.55 5.04
CA ILE A 183 -30.11 16.76 4.67
C ILE A 183 -30.28 16.99 3.19
N VAL A 184 -30.66 18.21 2.81
CA VAL A 184 -30.73 18.70 1.44
C VAL A 184 -29.56 19.66 1.22
N LYS A 185 -28.63 19.32 0.32
CA LYS A 185 -27.50 20.16 -0.10
C LYS A 185 -27.86 20.85 -1.42
N GLN A 186 -27.78 22.18 -1.44
CA GLN A 186 -28.02 23.00 -2.64
C GLN A 186 -26.98 24.12 -2.78
N ARG A 187 -26.38 24.26 -3.96
CA ARG A 187 -25.49 25.39 -4.28
C ARG A 187 -26.31 26.66 -4.53
N SER A 188 -25.81 27.80 -4.06
CA SER A 188 -26.34 29.12 -4.42
C SER A 188 -26.17 29.41 -5.92
N GLU A 189 -26.99 30.31 -6.45
CA GLU A 189 -26.97 30.69 -7.87
C GLU A 189 -25.61 31.29 -8.31
N ASP A 190 -24.92 31.98 -7.43
CA ASP A 190 -23.58 32.55 -7.67
C ASP A 190 -22.44 31.51 -7.58
N GLY A 191 -22.77 30.26 -7.22
CA GLY A 191 -21.82 29.16 -7.08
C GLY A 191 -20.93 29.23 -5.82
N GLN A 192 -21.09 30.25 -4.97
CA GLN A 192 -20.16 30.54 -3.87
C GLN A 192 -20.49 29.84 -2.55
N VAL A 193 -21.72 29.33 -2.39
CA VAL A 193 -22.27 28.92 -1.08
C VAL A 193 -23.04 27.62 -1.22
N ASP A 194 -22.85 26.68 -0.29
CA ASP A 194 -23.63 25.45 -0.18
C ASP A 194 -24.59 25.61 0.99
N ASN A 195 -25.86 25.42 0.71
CA ASN A 195 -26.94 25.43 1.67
C ASN A 195 -27.27 23.99 2.05
N PHE A 196 -27.25 23.71 3.35
CA PHE A 196 -27.62 22.43 3.95
C PHE A 196 -28.91 22.62 4.73
N THR A 197 -30.01 22.07 4.22
CA THR A 197 -31.34 22.15 4.83
C THR A 197 -31.69 20.85 5.57
N PHE A 198 -32.01 20.97 6.85
CA PHE A 198 -32.19 19.87 7.79
C PHE A 198 -33.66 19.55 8.05
N TYR A 199 -34.00 18.27 7.93
CA TYR A 199 -35.30 17.72 8.23
C TYR A 199 -35.17 16.58 9.25
N LEU A 200 -36.11 16.53 10.20
CA LEU A 200 -36.26 15.43 11.14
C LEU A 200 -37.69 14.88 11.05
N ASN A 201 -37.80 13.57 10.80
CA ASN A 201 -39.08 12.90 10.55
C ASN A 201 -39.91 13.63 9.48
N ASN A 202 -39.25 14.06 8.40
CA ASN A 202 -39.79 14.86 7.29
C ASN A 202 -40.27 16.27 7.64
N ASN A 203 -40.06 16.74 8.87
CA ASN A 203 -40.37 18.11 9.26
C ASN A 203 -39.13 19.00 9.10
N LEU A 204 -39.28 20.12 8.41
CA LEU A 204 -38.25 21.15 8.32
C LEU A 204 -38.00 21.74 9.70
N LEU A 205 -36.75 21.76 10.14
CA LEU A 205 -36.39 22.42 11.39
C LEU A 205 -36.43 23.96 11.20
N ALA A 206 -36.89 24.69 12.22
CA ALA A 206 -36.78 26.15 12.23
C ALA A 206 -35.30 26.55 12.19
N GLU A 207 -34.94 27.53 11.34
CA GLU A 207 -33.55 27.85 11.00
C GLU A 207 -32.76 26.67 10.42
N GLY A 208 -33.50 25.72 9.84
CA GLY A 208 -32.98 24.46 9.34
C GLY A 208 -32.09 24.57 8.11
N THR A 209 -31.89 25.76 7.53
CA THR A 209 -30.92 25.94 6.43
C THR A 209 -29.67 26.58 6.99
N LYS A 210 -28.56 25.83 6.98
CA LYS A 210 -27.24 26.35 7.33
C LYS A 210 -26.39 26.43 6.08
N ASN A 211 -25.59 27.46 5.97
CA ASN A 211 -24.75 27.66 4.80
C ASN A 211 -23.28 27.53 5.14
N THR A 212 -22.52 27.09 4.15
CA THR A 212 -21.07 27.11 4.19
C THR A 212 -20.54 27.65 2.88
N ARG A 213 -19.56 28.53 2.99
CA ARG A 213 -18.75 28.95 1.85
C ARG A 213 -17.52 28.06 1.82
N ASP A 214 -17.42 27.27 0.77
CA ASP A 214 -16.16 26.61 0.45
C ASP A 214 -15.25 27.65 -0.20
N THR A 215 -14.19 28.04 0.50
CA THR A 215 -13.25 29.05 -0.03
C THR A 215 -12.28 28.44 -1.04
N LYS A 216 -12.13 27.10 -1.12
CA LYS A 216 -11.34 26.42 -2.16
C LYS A 216 -12.14 25.26 -2.78
N GLN A 217 -12.76 25.51 -3.92
CA GLN A 217 -13.45 24.47 -4.68
C GLN A 217 -12.44 23.38 -5.10
N TYR A 218 -12.77 22.13 -4.76
CA TYR A 218 -11.96 20.96 -5.07
C TYR A 218 -12.12 20.56 -6.54
N GLU A 219 -11.01 20.46 -7.25
CA GLU A 219 -10.94 19.99 -8.63
C GLU A 219 -11.10 18.46 -8.66
N GLY A 220 -12.14 17.99 -9.37
CA GLY A 220 -12.16 16.63 -9.95
C GLY A 220 -12.42 15.42 -9.04
N ARG A 221 -12.74 15.58 -7.73
CA ARG A 221 -13.08 14.43 -6.86
C ARG A 221 -14.56 14.39 -6.48
N THR A 222 -15.22 13.26 -6.73
CA THR A 222 -16.57 12.97 -6.22
C THR A 222 -16.51 12.84 -4.69
N ALA A 223 -17.36 13.57 -3.97
CA ALA A 223 -17.42 13.49 -2.52
C ALA A 223 -18.10 12.20 -2.06
N LYS A 224 -17.58 11.63 -0.97
CA LYS A 224 -18.19 10.50 -0.28
C LYS A 224 -19.27 10.99 0.67
N VAL A 225 -20.36 10.21 0.76
CA VAL A 225 -21.50 10.47 1.63
C VAL A 225 -21.69 9.29 2.56
N GLY A 226 -22.13 9.54 3.79
CA GLY A 226 -22.31 8.47 4.74
C GLY A 226 -22.91 8.91 6.06
N PHE A 227 -22.50 8.24 7.12
CA PHE A 227 -23.04 8.46 8.46
C PHE A 227 -22.01 8.23 9.57
N TYR A 228 -22.39 8.70 10.75
CA TYR A 228 -21.57 8.69 11.96
C TYR A 228 -22.46 8.43 13.18
N GLY A 229 -21.93 7.66 14.14
CA GLY A 229 -22.59 7.40 15.42
C GLY A 229 -21.60 7.44 16.57
N TYR A 230 -21.99 8.06 17.69
CA TYR A 230 -21.15 8.28 18.86
C TYR A 230 -21.84 7.88 20.15
N ASN A 231 -21.10 7.15 20.97
CA ASN A 231 -21.45 6.72 22.31
C ASN A 231 -22.76 5.93 22.42
N ASP A 232 -23.31 5.42 21.32
CA ASP A 232 -24.43 4.49 21.29
C ASP A 232 -24.24 3.49 20.13
N THR A 233 -25.01 2.42 20.14
CA THR A 233 -25.15 1.51 18.99
C THR A 233 -26.37 1.93 18.20
N PHE A 234 -26.20 2.15 16.90
CA PHE A 234 -27.26 2.54 15.98
C PHE A 234 -27.50 1.44 14.97
N THR A 235 -28.78 1.18 14.70
CA THR A 235 -29.25 0.36 13.59
C THR A 235 -29.72 1.28 12.48
N ILE A 236 -29.09 1.20 11.31
CA ILE A 236 -29.45 1.95 10.11
C ILE A 236 -30.31 1.01 9.27
N LYS A 237 -31.57 1.38 9.10
CA LYS A 237 -32.60 0.57 8.44
C LYS A 237 -32.87 1.02 7.02
N ASP A 238 -32.39 2.19 6.65
CA ASP A 238 -32.51 2.74 5.30
C ASP A 238 -31.47 3.86 5.13
N PHE A 239 -30.86 3.92 3.95
CA PHE A 239 -29.92 4.95 3.54
C PHE A 239 -30.15 5.26 2.07
N GLN A 240 -30.48 6.51 1.77
CA GLN A 240 -30.76 6.96 0.41
C GLN A 240 -29.97 8.23 0.13
N VAL A 241 -29.38 8.28 -1.06
CA VAL A 241 -28.88 9.52 -1.65
C VAL A 241 -29.68 9.75 -2.91
N ASN A 242 -30.43 10.84 -2.94
CA ASN A 242 -31.22 11.22 -4.10
C ASN A 242 -30.63 12.51 -4.64
N HIS A 243 -30.31 12.54 -5.92
CA HIS A 243 -29.99 13.78 -6.58
C HIS A 243 -31.21 14.72 -6.52
N LEU A 244 -31.02 15.94 -6.05
CA LEU A 244 -32.09 16.93 -5.99
C LEU A 244 -32.20 17.56 -7.35
N HIS A 245 -33.19 17.10 -8.12
CA HIS A 245 -33.60 17.69 -9.38
C HIS A 245 -34.23 19.08 -9.22
N ASN A 246 -33.81 19.86 -8.22
CA ASN A 246 -34.38 21.17 -7.93
C ASN A 246 -33.50 22.31 -8.43
N ASN A 247 -33.05 22.14 -9.67
CA ASN A 247 -32.93 23.26 -10.57
C ASN A 247 -33.92 23.01 -11.71
N LYS A 248 -34.53 24.08 -12.23
CA LYS A 248 -35.61 24.15 -13.24
C LYS A 248 -35.34 23.45 -14.60
N TYR A 249 -34.54 22.39 -14.66
CA TYR A 249 -33.87 21.91 -15.86
C TYR A 249 -33.94 20.41 -16.11
N TYR A 250 -34.26 19.50 -15.16
CA TYR A 250 -34.18 18.04 -15.43
C TYR A 250 -35.37 17.22 -14.86
N SER A 251 -35.83 16.22 -15.63
CA SER A 251 -36.85 15.22 -15.23
C SER A 251 -36.22 13.84 -15.05
N ALA A 252 -36.81 13.06 -14.15
CA ALA A 252 -36.35 11.78 -13.59
C ALA A 252 -35.56 10.84 -14.53
N MET A 253 -34.57 10.15 -13.95
CA MET A 253 -33.84 9.06 -14.61
C MET A 253 -34.70 7.79 -14.64
N GLU A 254 -35.14 7.38 -15.84
CA GLU A 254 -35.63 6.02 -16.08
C GLU A 254 -34.66 5.32 -17.04
N ASN A 255 -34.14 4.15 -16.65
CA ASN A 255 -33.27 3.29 -17.47
C ASN A 255 -31.94 3.94 -17.94
N ASP A 256 -31.10 4.38 -16.99
CA ASP A 256 -29.72 4.88 -17.21
C ASP A 256 -29.57 6.16 -18.05
N ILE A 257 -30.68 6.87 -18.33
CA ILE A 257 -30.68 8.07 -19.16
C ILE A 257 -31.43 9.20 -18.46
N ALA A 258 -30.75 10.34 -18.24
CA ALA A 258 -31.35 11.54 -17.64
C ALA A 258 -31.81 12.51 -18.75
N THR A 259 -33.01 13.09 -18.60
CA THR A 259 -33.54 14.10 -19.53
C THR A 259 -33.52 15.48 -18.89
N ALA A 260 -32.96 16.47 -19.57
CA ALA A 260 -33.16 17.86 -19.22
C ALA A 260 -34.49 18.34 -19.83
N LYS A 261 -35.49 18.59 -18.98
CA LYS A 261 -36.74 19.30 -19.28
C LYS A 261 -37.64 18.60 -20.33
N ASN A 262 -38.95 18.78 -20.15
CA ASN A 262 -39.99 18.32 -21.08
C ASN A 262 -39.60 18.48 -22.55
N GLY A 263 -39.70 17.40 -23.34
CA GLY A 263 -39.53 17.44 -24.78
C GLY A 263 -38.95 16.16 -25.36
N TRP A 264 -38.09 15.47 -24.60
CA TRP A 264 -37.51 14.20 -25.05
C TRP A 264 -38.53 13.06 -25.03
N SER A 265 -38.64 12.35 -26.15
CA SER A 265 -39.44 11.14 -26.32
C SER A 265 -38.54 9.99 -26.74
N LYS A 266 -38.59 8.86 -26.03
CA LYS A 266 -37.85 7.65 -26.43
C LYS A 266 -38.50 7.03 -27.67
N LEU A 267 -37.69 6.72 -28.67
CA LEU A 267 -38.07 5.96 -29.86
C LEU A 267 -37.58 4.52 -29.73
N GLU A 268 -38.00 3.64 -30.64
CA GLU A 268 -37.54 2.25 -30.69
C GLU A 268 -36.02 2.15 -30.87
N THR A 269 -35.43 3.04 -31.67
CA THR A 269 -34.00 3.03 -32.04
C THR A 269 -33.27 4.33 -31.66
N GLY A 270 -33.83 5.16 -30.78
CA GLY A 270 -33.23 6.45 -30.41
C GLY A 270 -34.12 7.38 -29.59
N TYR A 271 -34.02 8.68 -29.84
CA TYR A 271 -34.65 9.74 -29.04
C TYR A 271 -35.13 10.88 -29.93
N ALA A 272 -36.29 11.46 -29.64
CA ALA A 272 -36.79 12.66 -30.32
C ALA A 272 -36.90 13.81 -29.34
N VAL A 273 -36.71 15.05 -29.79
CA VAL A 273 -36.96 16.24 -28.96
C VAL A 273 -37.43 17.42 -29.79
N ASP A 274 -38.45 18.13 -29.29
CA ASP A 274 -38.85 19.45 -29.81
C ASP A 274 -38.36 20.54 -28.85
N SER A 275 -37.26 21.18 -29.23
CA SER A 275 -36.56 22.23 -28.48
C SER A 275 -36.79 23.63 -29.06
N ARG A 276 -37.76 23.80 -29.97
CA ARG A 276 -38.08 25.13 -30.53
C ARG A 276 -38.51 26.10 -29.44
N GLY A 277 -38.06 27.35 -29.54
CA GLY A 277 -38.21 28.38 -28.49
C GLY A 277 -37.29 28.22 -27.28
N LYS A 278 -36.19 27.47 -27.41
CA LYS A 278 -35.08 27.40 -26.45
C LYS A 278 -33.84 28.04 -27.05
N ASP A 279 -33.04 28.71 -26.20
CA ASP A 279 -31.97 29.59 -26.67
C ASP A 279 -30.56 29.08 -26.31
N ASN A 280 -30.43 27.97 -25.56
CA ASN A 280 -29.13 27.37 -25.23
C ASN A 280 -29.16 25.84 -25.12
N PHE A 281 -27.98 25.21 -25.18
CA PHE A 281 -27.79 23.76 -25.08
C PHE A 281 -28.02 23.19 -23.66
N ASN A 282 -27.89 24.01 -22.62
CA ASN A 282 -28.15 23.59 -21.24
C ASN A 282 -29.63 23.37 -20.96
N ASP A 283 -30.51 23.93 -21.80
CA ASP A 283 -31.95 23.84 -21.62
C ASP A 283 -32.51 22.47 -22.03
N VAL A 284 -31.83 21.73 -22.92
CA VAL A 284 -32.30 20.47 -23.49
C VAL A 284 -31.11 19.54 -23.77
N MET A 285 -30.89 18.56 -22.89
CA MET A 285 -29.87 17.53 -23.03
C MET A 285 -30.40 16.16 -22.59
N LEU A 286 -29.78 15.11 -23.10
CA LEU A 286 -30.01 13.72 -22.75
C LEU A 286 -28.67 13.12 -22.31
N LEU A 287 -28.52 12.71 -21.06
CA LEU A 287 -27.25 12.24 -20.51
C LEU A 287 -27.25 10.72 -20.30
N ASP A 288 -26.20 10.04 -20.75
CA ASP A 288 -25.92 8.61 -20.52
C ASP A 288 -25.09 8.45 -19.24
N ASN A 289 -25.71 7.89 -18.20
CA ASN A 289 -25.16 7.81 -16.84
C ASN A 289 -24.21 6.62 -16.61
N LYS A 290 -23.73 5.95 -17.66
CA LYS A 290 -22.73 4.89 -17.54
C LYS A 290 -21.33 5.49 -17.40
N GLU A 291 -20.60 5.10 -16.36
CA GLU A 291 -19.22 5.51 -16.11
C GLU A 291 -18.39 5.46 -17.40
N VAL A 292 -17.63 6.54 -17.60
CA VAL A 292 -16.62 6.62 -18.64
C VAL A 292 -15.29 6.45 -17.93
N VAL A 293 -14.57 5.38 -18.25
CA VAL A 293 -13.26 5.06 -17.66
C VAL A 293 -12.25 6.14 -18.05
N GLU A 294 -11.23 6.38 -17.23
CA GLU A 294 -10.04 7.16 -17.62
C GLU A 294 -9.48 6.60 -18.94
N GLY A 295 -9.69 7.32 -20.05
CA GLY A 295 -9.35 6.83 -21.38
C GLY A 295 -10.02 7.59 -22.53
N GLY A 296 -9.82 7.09 -23.75
CA GLY A 296 -10.54 7.56 -24.92
C GLY A 296 -11.96 6.99 -24.98
N TYR A 297 -12.92 7.79 -25.41
CA TYR A 297 -14.31 7.37 -25.57
C TYR A 297 -14.98 8.14 -26.71
N GLY A 298 -16.10 7.64 -27.21
CA GLY A 298 -16.89 8.38 -28.19
C GLY A 298 -18.37 8.07 -28.12
N ILE A 299 -19.15 8.88 -28.81
CA ILE A 299 -20.57 8.65 -29.05
C ILE A 299 -20.85 8.77 -30.54
N GLU A 300 -21.63 7.84 -31.07
CA GLU A 300 -22.12 7.86 -32.44
C GLU A 300 -23.64 7.97 -32.44
N PHE A 301 -24.18 8.76 -33.36
CA PHE A 301 -25.61 8.85 -33.59
C PHE A 301 -25.90 9.34 -35.01
N SER A 302 -27.13 9.18 -35.45
CA SER A 302 -27.67 9.86 -36.64
C SER A 302 -28.73 10.85 -36.17
N ALA A 303 -28.88 11.97 -36.86
CA ALA A 303 -29.81 13.01 -36.44
C ALA A 303 -30.62 13.54 -37.64
N GLU A 304 -31.93 13.63 -37.46
CA GLU A 304 -32.87 14.06 -38.50
C GLU A 304 -33.65 15.28 -38.01
N VAL A 305 -33.33 16.45 -38.57
CA VAL A 305 -34.00 17.71 -38.25
C VAL A 305 -35.37 17.73 -38.94
N LYS A 306 -36.44 17.81 -38.16
CA LYS A 306 -37.84 17.87 -38.64
C LYS A 306 -38.32 19.30 -38.86
N ALA A 307 -37.90 20.21 -38.00
CA ALA A 307 -38.17 21.64 -38.09
C ALA A 307 -37.16 22.42 -37.25
N SER A 308 -36.87 23.67 -37.58
CA SER A 308 -35.97 24.52 -36.80
C SER A 308 -36.43 25.97 -36.76
N ASP A 309 -35.95 26.70 -35.75
CA ASP A 309 -36.05 28.15 -35.68
C ASP A 309 -34.94 28.80 -36.54
N GLY A 310 -34.88 30.14 -36.59
CA GLY A 310 -33.84 30.85 -37.36
C GLY A 310 -32.41 30.66 -36.81
N ASN A 311 -32.31 30.41 -35.50
CA ASN A 311 -31.09 30.02 -34.81
C ASN A 311 -31.37 28.71 -34.07
N TRP A 312 -30.55 27.70 -34.32
CA TRP A 312 -30.74 26.36 -33.75
C TRP A 312 -29.42 25.62 -33.67
N GLY A 313 -29.34 24.59 -32.83
CA GLY A 313 -28.16 23.75 -32.69
C GLY A 313 -28.50 22.31 -32.32
N VAL A 314 -27.64 21.39 -32.76
CA VAL A 314 -27.66 19.97 -32.41
C VAL A 314 -26.24 19.53 -32.05
N GLY A 315 -26.09 18.61 -31.11
CA GLY A 315 -24.77 18.11 -30.77
C GLY A 315 -24.75 16.92 -29.84
N GLY A 316 -23.53 16.50 -29.53
CA GLY A 316 -23.23 15.55 -28.48
C GLY A 316 -22.69 16.29 -27.26
N MET A 317 -23.16 15.94 -26.06
CA MET A 317 -22.50 16.33 -24.82
C MET A 317 -21.26 15.46 -24.67
N VAL A 318 -20.10 16.02 -24.98
CA VAL A 318 -18.84 15.27 -25.09
C VAL A 318 -18.12 15.17 -23.76
N TRP A 319 -18.36 16.10 -22.84
CA TRP A 319 -17.85 16.05 -21.49
C TRP A 319 -18.85 16.77 -20.59
N TYR A 320 -19.34 16.10 -19.57
CA TYR A 320 -20.24 16.69 -18.59
C TYR A 320 -19.85 16.20 -17.21
N GLN A 321 -19.50 17.13 -16.34
CA GLN A 321 -19.30 16.87 -14.92
C GLN A 321 -20.48 17.41 -14.11
N ASP A 322 -20.86 18.65 -14.40
CA ASP A 322 -22.00 19.34 -13.79
C ASP A 322 -22.45 20.53 -14.66
N GLN A 323 -23.46 21.28 -14.20
CA GLN A 323 -24.02 22.44 -14.92
C GLN A 323 -23.05 23.63 -15.11
N TYR A 324 -21.93 23.64 -14.41
CA TYR A 324 -20.87 24.66 -14.52
C TYR A 324 -19.67 24.14 -15.31
N ASN A 325 -19.55 22.83 -15.44
CA ASN A 325 -18.43 22.11 -16.02
C ASN A 325 -18.97 21.15 -17.09
N TYR A 326 -19.12 21.67 -18.31
CA TYR A 326 -19.61 20.90 -19.44
C TYR A 326 -19.00 21.40 -20.75
N LEU A 327 -18.98 20.51 -21.74
CA LEU A 327 -18.54 20.79 -23.10
C LEU A 327 -19.36 19.97 -24.07
N ALA A 328 -19.99 20.63 -25.03
CA ALA A 328 -20.73 20.03 -26.11
C ALA A 328 -19.99 20.24 -27.43
N GLY A 329 -19.93 19.19 -28.24
CA GLY A 329 -19.57 19.33 -29.65
C GLY A 329 -20.84 19.55 -30.45
N VAL A 330 -20.89 20.61 -31.24
CA VAL A 330 -22.14 21.16 -31.77
C VAL A 330 -22.04 21.49 -33.25
N VAL A 331 -23.16 21.30 -33.96
CA VAL A 331 -23.45 21.90 -35.26
C VAL A 331 -24.66 22.79 -35.11
N LYS A 332 -24.55 24.04 -35.54
CA LYS A 332 -25.58 25.05 -35.32
C LYS A 332 -25.71 25.97 -36.52
N GLN A 333 -26.92 26.50 -36.71
CA GLN A 333 -27.18 27.59 -37.64
C GLN A 333 -27.26 28.91 -36.87
N GLU A 334 -26.46 29.88 -37.29
CA GLU A 334 -26.42 31.22 -36.73
C GLU A 334 -26.31 32.20 -37.91
N ASP A 335 -27.22 33.18 -37.99
CA ASP A 335 -27.28 34.17 -39.07
C ASP A 335 -27.37 33.56 -40.50
N GLY A 336 -28.08 32.45 -40.63
CA GLY A 336 -28.25 31.76 -41.91
C GLY A 336 -27.04 30.94 -42.35
N ARG A 337 -26.00 30.80 -41.51
CA ARG A 337 -24.79 30.04 -41.82
C ARG A 337 -24.61 28.88 -40.84
N LEU A 338 -24.11 27.75 -41.36
CA LEU A 338 -23.79 26.59 -40.54
C LEU A 338 -22.41 26.73 -39.92
N LYS A 339 -22.33 26.39 -38.63
CA LYS A 339 -21.10 26.36 -37.86
C LYS A 339 -20.98 25.02 -37.15
N ALA A 340 -19.77 24.51 -37.04
CA ALA A 340 -19.46 23.32 -36.25
C ALA A 340 -18.29 23.62 -35.30
N GLY A 341 -18.29 23.01 -34.12
CA GLY A 341 -17.27 23.25 -33.12
C GLY A 341 -17.62 22.75 -31.73
N PHE A 342 -17.06 23.41 -30.73
CA PHE A 342 -17.27 23.09 -29.33
C PHE A 342 -17.74 24.32 -28.55
N GLU A 343 -18.79 24.13 -27.75
CA GLU A 343 -19.34 25.15 -26.86
C GLU A 343 -19.54 24.57 -25.47
N GLY A 344 -19.16 25.34 -24.44
CA GLY A 344 -19.18 24.84 -23.07
C GLY A 344 -18.73 25.86 -22.07
N ARG A 345 -18.57 25.41 -20.83
CA ARG A 345 -18.03 26.22 -19.74
C ARG A 345 -17.13 25.35 -18.86
N LEU A 346 -15.99 25.91 -18.50
CA LEU A 346 -15.14 25.39 -17.43
C LEU A 346 -15.06 26.40 -16.31
N VAL A 347 -15.30 25.96 -15.09
CA VAL A 347 -15.07 26.76 -13.90
C VAL A 347 -13.87 26.17 -13.17
N SER A 348 -12.73 26.84 -13.30
CA SER A 348 -11.48 26.51 -12.61
C SER A 348 -11.17 27.56 -11.54
N ARG A 349 -10.19 27.28 -10.67
CA ARG A 349 -9.77 28.22 -9.64
C ARG A 349 -8.30 28.62 -9.83
N GLN A 350 -8.05 29.92 -9.93
CA GLN A 350 -6.70 30.49 -9.79
C GLN A 350 -6.67 31.27 -8.48
N ASP A 351 -5.88 30.80 -7.51
CA ASP A 351 -5.83 31.33 -6.14
C ASP A 351 -7.19 31.35 -5.45
N THR A 352 -7.72 32.51 -5.05
CA THR A 352 -9.03 32.69 -4.39
C THR A 352 -10.15 33.12 -5.34
N VAL A 353 -9.89 33.17 -6.65
CA VAL A 353 -10.84 33.67 -7.65
C VAL A 353 -11.30 32.51 -8.52
N LEU A 354 -12.62 32.40 -8.71
CA LEU A 354 -13.17 31.50 -9.73
C LEU A 354 -12.91 32.12 -11.10
N VAL A 355 -12.25 31.35 -11.95
CA VAL A 355 -12.06 31.69 -13.36
C VAL A 355 -13.08 30.89 -14.15
N ILE A 356 -14.08 31.61 -14.68
CA ILE A 356 -15.06 31.05 -15.60
C ILE A 356 -14.47 31.21 -17.00
N GLU A 357 -14.18 30.10 -17.65
CA GLU A 357 -13.80 30.04 -19.06
C GLU A 357 -15.02 29.60 -19.87
N GLU A 358 -15.59 30.54 -20.62
CA GLU A 358 -16.58 30.21 -21.65
C GLU A 358 -15.84 29.65 -22.87
N ILE A 359 -16.19 28.43 -23.26
CA ILE A 359 -15.65 27.80 -24.46
C ILE A 359 -16.63 28.08 -25.59
N LYS A 360 -16.15 28.78 -26.63
CA LYS A 360 -16.89 29.01 -27.88
C LYS A 360 -15.95 28.93 -29.07
N ASP A 361 -15.58 27.71 -29.42
CA ASP A 361 -14.71 27.43 -30.57
C ASP A 361 -15.55 26.80 -31.69
N VAL A 362 -16.26 27.65 -32.43
CA VAL A 362 -17.13 27.26 -33.55
C VAL A 362 -16.70 27.98 -34.82
N LYS A 363 -16.65 27.26 -35.93
CA LYS A 363 -16.26 27.77 -37.25
C LYS A 363 -17.31 27.47 -38.30
N GLU A 364 -17.42 28.35 -39.29
CA GLU A 364 -18.31 28.15 -40.43
C GLU A 364 -17.92 26.88 -41.20
N VAL A 365 -18.91 26.05 -41.54
CA VAL A 365 -18.72 24.79 -42.27
C VAL A 365 -19.68 24.71 -43.45
N VAL A 366 -19.24 24.06 -44.52
CA VAL A 366 -20.11 23.66 -45.63
C VAL A 366 -20.51 22.23 -45.40
N LEU A 367 -21.75 22.03 -44.95
CA LEU A 367 -22.30 20.72 -44.63
C LEU A 367 -23.74 20.64 -45.11
N ASP A 368 -24.09 19.54 -45.78
CA ASP A 368 -25.46 19.23 -46.14
C ASP A 368 -26.10 18.38 -45.04
N LEU A 369 -26.77 19.05 -44.10
CA LEU A 369 -27.38 18.43 -42.92
C LEU A 369 -28.40 17.33 -43.27
N GLU A 370 -29.10 17.44 -44.40
CA GLU A 370 -30.12 16.46 -44.79
C GLU A 370 -29.49 15.12 -45.20
N ASN A 371 -28.20 15.11 -45.50
CA ASN A 371 -27.47 13.95 -46.00
C ASN A 371 -26.44 13.39 -45.01
N VAL A 372 -26.35 13.91 -43.78
CA VAL A 372 -25.44 13.36 -42.76
C VAL A 372 -26.01 12.06 -42.19
N ALA A 373 -25.41 10.94 -42.55
CA ALA A 373 -25.85 9.63 -42.08
C ALA A 373 -25.37 9.33 -40.65
N LYS A 374 -24.21 9.86 -40.26
CA LYS A 374 -23.57 9.58 -38.97
C LYS A 374 -22.84 10.79 -38.41
N TRP A 375 -23.08 11.05 -37.13
CA TRP A 375 -22.32 11.96 -36.29
C TRP A 375 -21.47 11.14 -35.33
N THR A 376 -20.19 11.48 -35.24
CA THR A 376 -19.27 10.86 -34.28
C THR A 376 -18.62 11.95 -33.45
N PHE A 377 -18.64 11.77 -32.14
CA PHE A 377 -17.82 12.54 -31.22
C PHE A 377 -16.82 11.62 -30.56
N GLU A 378 -15.57 12.06 -30.46
CA GLU A 378 -14.50 11.29 -29.85
C GLU A 378 -13.68 12.15 -28.89
N LYS A 379 -13.37 11.61 -27.72
CA LYS A 379 -12.28 12.05 -26.86
C LYS A 379 -11.11 11.09 -27.01
N ARG A 380 -9.92 11.63 -27.28
CA ARG A 380 -8.65 10.90 -27.32
C ARG A 380 -7.61 11.67 -26.51
N GLY A 381 -7.35 11.22 -25.28
CA GLY A 381 -6.49 11.96 -24.34
C GLY A 381 -7.08 13.34 -24.04
N ILE A 382 -6.36 14.41 -24.41
CA ILE A 382 -6.75 15.82 -24.24
C ILE A 382 -7.49 16.42 -25.45
N LYS A 383 -7.66 15.66 -26.52
CA LYS A 383 -8.32 16.11 -27.76
C LYS A 383 -9.75 15.62 -27.85
N LEU A 384 -10.63 16.50 -28.33
CA LEU A 384 -12.02 16.23 -28.65
C LEU A 384 -12.26 16.48 -30.13
N ARG A 385 -12.94 15.57 -30.81
CA ARG A 385 -13.20 15.62 -32.25
C ARG A 385 -14.69 15.48 -32.53
N LEU A 386 -15.18 16.30 -33.45
CA LEU A 386 -16.54 16.24 -34.00
C LEU A 386 -16.45 15.88 -35.48
N LEU A 387 -17.08 14.78 -35.87
CA LEU A 387 -17.10 14.25 -37.22
C LEU A 387 -18.53 14.11 -37.76
N ALA A 388 -18.69 14.33 -39.06
CA ALA A 388 -19.90 14.01 -39.82
C ALA A 388 -19.53 13.08 -40.99
N ASP A 389 -20.14 11.90 -41.04
CA ASP A 389 -19.82 10.82 -41.98
C ASP A 389 -18.31 10.54 -42.05
N ASP A 390 -17.69 10.43 -40.87
CA ASP A 390 -16.25 10.24 -40.68
C ASP A 390 -15.35 11.41 -41.17
N ASN A 391 -15.93 12.51 -41.62
CA ASN A 391 -15.19 13.74 -41.96
C ASN A 391 -15.05 14.62 -40.73
N LEU A 392 -13.82 14.98 -40.37
CA LEU A 392 -13.54 15.89 -39.26
C LEU A 392 -14.09 17.28 -39.55
N LEU A 393 -15.06 17.74 -38.75
CA LEU A 393 -15.58 19.09 -38.83
C LEU A 393 -14.82 20.02 -37.89
N ALA A 394 -14.59 19.60 -36.65
CA ALA A 394 -13.92 20.41 -35.65
C ALA A 394 -13.09 19.56 -34.67
N GLU A 395 -12.06 20.18 -34.10
CA GLU A 395 -11.21 19.63 -33.05
C GLU A 395 -11.02 20.70 -31.97
N TYR A 396 -10.99 20.27 -30.71
CA TYR A 396 -10.71 21.13 -29.56
C TYR A 396 -9.76 20.39 -28.61
N GLU A 397 -8.74 21.09 -28.11
CA GLU A 397 -7.74 20.53 -27.20
C GLU A 397 -7.79 21.25 -25.87
N ASN A 398 -7.92 20.49 -24.77
CA ASN A 398 -7.86 21.07 -23.43
C ASN A 398 -7.22 20.09 -22.43
N LYS A 399 -6.13 20.55 -21.81
CA LYS A 399 -5.30 19.75 -20.90
C LYS A 399 -5.98 19.43 -19.57
N THR A 400 -7.00 20.20 -19.17
CA THR A 400 -7.72 19.98 -17.90
C THR A 400 -8.84 18.94 -18.03
N LEU A 401 -9.23 18.56 -19.25
CA LEU A 401 -10.29 17.57 -19.51
C LEU A 401 -9.79 16.12 -19.39
N ILE A 402 -9.23 15.76 -18.24
CA ILE A 402 -8.59 14.45 -18.06
C ILE A 402 -9.64 13.38 -17.72
N THR A 403 -10.61 13.71 -16.87
CA THR A 403 -11.65 12.79 -16.38
C THR A 403 -13.03 13.23 -16.86
N CYS A 404 -13.85 12.30 -17.34
CA CYS A 404 -15.25 12.56 -17.73
C CYS A 404 -16.16 11.69 -16.88
N THR A 405 -17.25 12.24 -16.37
CA THR A 405 -18.25 11.44 -15.63
C THR A 405 -19.41 10.99 -16.52
N VAL A 406 -19.80 11.79 -17.53
CA VAL A 406 -21.04 11.56 -18.32
C VAL A 406 -20.93 12.10 -19.76
N THR A 407 -21.54 11.39 -20.73
CA THR A 407 -21.70 11.84 -22.13
C THR A 407 -23.18 11.90 -22.52
N GLY A 408 -23.55 12.52 -23.64
CA GLY A 408 -24.97 12.66 -23.99
C GLY A 408 -25.27 13.29 -25.34
N LEU A 409 -26.53 13.68 -25.53
CA LEU A 409 -27.04 14.43 -26.69
C LEU A 409 -27.54 15.80 -26.23
N THR A 410 -27.50 16.80 -27.10
CA THR A 410 -28.02 18.14 -26.82
C THR A 410 -28.64 18.77 -28.06
N ALA A 411 -29.63 19.65 -27.87
CA ALA A 411 -30.32 20.37 -28.93
C ALA A 411 -30.87 21.71 -28.42
N TYR A 412 -31.01 22.70 -29.29
CA TYR A 412 -31.82 23.90 -29.00
C TYR A 412 -32.40 24.48 -30.30
N GLY A 413 -33.56 25.13 -30.21
CA GLY A 413 -34.20 25.77 -31.37
C GLY A 413 -34.63 24.80 -32.49
N VAL A 414 -34.67 23.48 -32.21
CA VAL A 414 -34.87 22.44 -33.23
C VAL A 414 -35.83 21.34 -32.77
N ASN A 415 -36.66 20.85 -33.68
CA ASN A 415 -37.38 19.59 -33.57
C ASN A 415 -36.59 18.51 -34.31
N ILE A 416 -36.11 17.50 -33.60
CA ILE A 416 -35.11 16.56 -34.11
C ILE A 416 -35.33 15.14 -33.59
N GLU A 417 -34.98 14.16 -34.42
CA GLU A 417 -34.88 12.75 -34.05
C GLU A 417 -33.42 12.29 -34.10
N PHE A 418 -32.89 11.82 -32.98
CA PHE A 418 -31.65 11.09 -32.89
C PHE A 418 -31.92 9.59 -33.02
N LYS A 419 -31.18 8.89 -33.88
CA LYS A 419 -31.30 7.44 -34.12
C LYS A 419 -29.94 6.79 -33.99
N ASN A 420 -29.89 5.50 -33.68
CA ASN A 420 -28.67 4.70 -33.62
C ASN A 420 -27.64 5.23 -32.61
N TYR A 421 -28.09 5.84 -31.52
CA TYR A 421 -27.21 6.30 -30.45
C TYR A 421 -26.41 5.12 -29.88
N THR A 422 -25.08 5.18 -30.00
CA THR A 422 -24.17 4.12 -29.58
C THR A 422 -22.98 4.74 -28.86
N LYS A 423 -22.66 4.23 -27.66
CA LYS A 423 -21.45 4.60 -26.92
C LYS A 423 -20.29 3.73 -27.39
N LEU A 424 -19.15 4.36 -27.69
CA LEU A 424 -17.90 3.71 -28.03
C LEU A 424 -17.08 3.51 -26.74
N ASN A 425 -17.34 2.41 -26.03
CA ASN A 425 -16.73 2.10 -24.71
C ASN A 425 -15.25 1.67 -24.76
N SER A 426 -14.60 1.82 -25.91
CA SER A 426 -13.19 1.44 -26.09
C SER A 426 -12.59 2.16 -27.30
N LEU A 427 -12.53 3.49 -27.28
CA LEU A 427 -11.46 4.12 -28.05
C LEU A 427 -10.20 3.83 -27.26
N ALA A 428 -9.34 2.94 -27.76
CA ALA A 428 -8.08 2.62 -27.10
C ALA A 428 -7.44 3.94 -26.65
N TYR A 429 -7.14 4.06 -25.35
CA TYR A 429 -6.34 5.18 -24.88
C TYR A 429 -5.03 5.10 -25.65
N ILE A 430 -4.89 6.04 -26.56
CA ILE A 430 -3.91 6.12 -27.59
C ILE A 430 -3.21 7.44 -27.26
N PRO A 431 -2.14 7.38 -26.46
CA PRO A 431 -1.39 8.58 -26.11
C PRO A 431 -0.81 9.12 -27.41
N TYR A 432 -1.34 10.20 -27.99
CA TYR A 432 -1.20 10.62 -29.41
C TYR A 432 -1.76 9.60 -30.41
N ASP A 433 -2.29 9.98 -31.59
CA ASP A 433 -3.00 9.14 -32.58
C ASP A 433 -2.19 7.90 -33.08
N TRP A 434 -2.06 6.90 -32.22
CA TRP A 434 -1.29 5.67 -32.36
C TRP A 434 -2.17 4.51 -32.79
N TYR A 435 -1.63 3.64 -33.61
CA TYR A 435 -2.23 2.34 -33.89
C TYR A 435 -1.34 1.24 -33.33
N SER A 436 -1.95 0.15 -32.88
CA SER A 436 -1.22 -1.04 -32.48
C SER A 436 -1.17 -2.05 -33.61
N THR A 437 -0.09 -2.82 -33.66
CA THR A 437 0.04 -3.95 -34.57
C THR A 437 0.94 -5.01 -33.95
N THR A 438 0.75 -6.26 -34.36
CA THR A 438 1.59 -7.36 -33.88
C THR A 438 2.71 -7.61 -34.87
N MET A 439 3.95 -7.49 -34.41
CA MET A 439 5.15 -7.85 -35.17
C MET A 439 5.97 -8.81 -34.30
N VAL A 440 6.57 -9.85 -34.89
CA VAL A 440 7.48 -10.75 -34.13
C VAL A 440 6.83 -11.37 -32.87
N GLY A 441 5.51 -11.56 -32.86
CA GLY A 441 4.79 -12.07 -31.68
C GLY A 441 4.66 -11.09 -30.51
N LYS A 442 5.01 -9.81 -30.69
CA LYS A 442 4.83 -8.74 -29.71
C LYS A 442 3.85 -7.69 -30.24
N THR A 443 3.05 -7.13 -29.34
CA THR A 443 2.20 -5.97 -29.65
C THR A 443 3.06 -4.72 -29.57
N TYR A 444 3.18 -4.03 -30.70
CA TYR A 444 3.82 -2.73 -30.82
C TYR A 444 2.76 -1.65 -30.90
N TYR A 445 3.07 -0.50 -30.33
CA TYR A 445 2.29 0.73 -30.43
C TYR A 445 3.11 1.73 -31.23
N ILE A 446 2.50 2.36 -32.23
CA ILE A 446 3.19 3.20 -33.22
C ILE A 446 2.56 4.58 -33.26
N SER A 447 3.38 5.61 -33.11
CA SER A 447 3.04 7.00 -33.39
C SER A 447 3.40 7.41 -34.81
N SER A 448 2.59 8.28 -35.40
CA SER A 448 2.90 8.98 -36.65
C SER A 448 2.95 10.49 -36.43
N ALA A 449 3.85 11.17 -37.13
CA ALA A 449 3.93 12.63 -37.16
C ALA A 449 2.70 13.32 -37.78
N ASP A 450 1.97 12.64 -38.66
CA ASP A 450 0.86 13.20 -39.47
C ASP A 450 -0.39 12.27 -39.51
N ASP A 451 -0.69 11.55 -38.43
CA ASP A 451 -1.89 10.68 -38.25
C ASP A 451 -2.13 9.59 -39.33
N THR A 452 -1.13 9.24 -40.14
CA THR A 452 -1.25 8.24 -41.20
C THR A 452 -0.91 6.82 -40.73
N LYS A 453 -1.75 5.84 -41.06
CA LYS A 453 -1.44 4.41 -40.85
C LYS A 453 -0.34 3.95 -41.81
N GLY A 454 0.54 3.05 -41.37
CA GLY A 454 1.58 2.46 -42.23
C GLY A 454 2.92 3.20 -42.22
N THR A 455 3.15 4.08 -41.26
CA THR A 455 4.41 4.81 -41.07
C THR A 455 5.60 3.92 -40.73
N VAL A 456 5.39 2.82 -40.01
CA VAL A 456 6.46 1.88 -39.63
C VAL A 456 6.20 0.50 -40.22
N ALA A 457 7.12 0.02 -41.03
CA ALA A 457 7.13 -1.35 -41.55
C ALA A 457 8.13 -2.21 -40.79
N TYR A 458 7.87 -3.52 -40.72
CA TYR A 458 8.82 -4.48 -40.17
C TYR A 458 9.05 -5.63 -41.13
N SER A 459 10.31 -5.87 -41.48
CA SER A 459 10.69 -7.02 -42.31
C SER A 459 12.12 -7.47 -42.00
N LYS A 460 12.36 -8.78 -41.98
CA LYS A 460 13.70 -9.37 -41.79
C LYS A 460 14.47 -8.85 -40.55
N GLY A 461 13.78 -8.55 -39.45
CA GLY A 461 14.44 -8.01 -38.24
C GLY A 461 14.60 -6.50 -38.22
N LEU A 462 14.19 -5.78 -39.26
CA LEU A 462 14.38 -4.34 -39.41
C LEU A 462 13.05 -3.60 -39.25
N PHE A 463 13.08 -2.52 -38.47
CA PHE A 463 12.06 -1.49 -38.42
C PHE A 463 12.39 -0.41 -39.44
N THR A 464 11.46 -0.12 -40.33
CA THR A 464 11.59 0.92 -41.35
C THR A 464 10.57 2.01 -41.06
N PHE A 465 11.04 3.15 -40.59
CA PHE A 465 10.27 4.39 -40.56
C PHE A 465 10.26 4.94 -41.98
N THR A 466 9.09 4.90 -42.62
CA THR A 466 8.92 5.33 -44.02
C THR A 466 8.98 6.85 -44.13
N GLU A 467 9.01 7.39 -45.35
CA GLU A 467 8.96 8.85 -45.57
C GLU A 467 7.70 9.48 -44.96
N ASN A 468 6.59 8.75 -44.90
CA ASN A 468 5.35 9.21 -44.27
C ASN A 468 5.44 9.24 -42.73
N ALA A 469 6.45 8.60 -42.15
CA ALA A 469 6.68 8.61 -40.71
C ALA A 469 7.32 9.91 -40.22
N VAL A 470 7.87 10.73 -41.11
CA VAL A 470 8.61 11.93 -40.71
C VAL A 470 8.15 13.11 -41.54
N THR A 471 8.23 14.30 -40.97
CA THR A 471 8.13 15.52 -41.76
C THR A 471 9.56 15.92 -42.18
N PRO A 472 9.91 15.90 -43.48
CA PRO A 472 11.26 16.16 -43.92
C PRO A 472 11.80 17.50 -43.42
N GLY A 473 12.95 17.47 -42.73
CA GLY A 473 13.59 18.67 -42.18
C GLY A 473 13.04 19.16 -40.84
N ASP A 474 11.91 18.62 -40.35
CA ASP A 474 11.35 18.98 -39.05
C ASP A 474 11.71 17.92 -38.00
N LYS A 475 12.61 18.33 -37.09
CA LYS A 475 13.11 17.50 -35.99
C LYS A 475 12.15 17.42 -34.79
N THR A 476 11.11 18.25 -34.78
CA THR A 476 10.16 18.35 -33.66
C THR A 476 9.00 17.38 -33.80
N LYS A 477 8.70 16.96 -35.03
CA LYS A 477 7.69 15.96 -35.34
C LYS A 477 8.29 14.55 -35.36
N LEU A 478 8.07 13.82 -34.27
CA LEU A 478 8.66 12.51 -34.04
C LEU A 478 7.64 11.38 -34.25
N SER A 479 8.05 10.36 -35.00
CA SER A 479 7.42 9.05 -34.97
C SER A 479 8.13 8.14 -33.99
N SER A 480 7.36 7.30 -33.33
CA SER A 480 7.83 6.42 -32.27
C SER A 480 7.19 5.05 -32.43
N ILE A 481 7.91 4.00 -32.05
CA ILE A 481 7.37 2.66 -31.94
C ILE A 481 7.90 2.00 -30.69
N TYR A 482 7.03 1.43 -29.86
CA TYR A 482 7.45 0.83 -28.60
C TYR A 482 6.60 -0.39 -28.24
N TYR A 483 7.09 -1.20 -27.30
CA TYR A 483 6.43 -2.41 -26.81
C TYR A 483 6.82 -2.68 -25.34
N LYS A 484 6.04 -3.49 -24.64
CA LYS A 484 6.32 -3.87 -23.25
C LYS A 484 7.64 -4.66 -23.17
N SER A 485 8.59 -4.20 -22.35
CA SER A 485 9.94 -4.77 -22.31
C SER A 485 9.97 -6.22 -21.81
N GLY A 486 9.13 -6.56 -20.83
CA GLY A 486 9.18 -7.81 -20.07
C GLY A 486 10.16 -7.78 -18.89
N PHE A 487 10.92 -6.70 -18.71
CA PHE A 487 11.91 -6.52 -17.65
C PHE A 487 11.43 -5.53 -16.59
N TYR A 488 11.86 -5.71 -15.34
CA TYR A 488 11.47 -4.89 -14.20
C TYR A 488 12.65 -4.09 -13.69
N ALA A 489 12.39 -2.89 -13.13
CA ALA A 489 13.33 -2.00 -12.44
C ALA A 489 14.55 -1.50 -13.25
N TYR A 490 15.03 -2.27 -14.23
CA TYR A 490 16.20 -2.06 -15.05
C TYR A 490 15.92 -2.45 -16.51
N THR A 491 16.29 -1.57 -17.43
CA THR A 491 16.21 -1.81 -18.87
C THR A 491 17.45 -1.25 -19.57
N SER A 492 17.95 -1.98 -20.55
CA SER A 492 19.01 -1.53 -21.45
C SER A 492 18.69 -1.98 -22.88
N MET A 493 18.63 -1.02 -23.79
CA MET A 493 18.32 -1.26 -25.18
C MET A 493 19.47 -0.81 -26.07
N THR A 494 19.91 -1.68 -26.98
CA THR A 494 20.91 -1.38 -28.01
C THR A 494 20.28 -1.47 -29.40
N VAL A 495 20.46 -0.43 -30.19
CA VAL A 495 19.85 -0.29 -31.52
C VAL A 495 20.88 0.10 -32.56
N ASN A 496 20.79 -0.55 -33.72
CA ASN A 496 21.58 -0.28 -34.90
C ASN A 496 20.76 0.51 -35.90
N TYR A 497 21.28 1.64 -36.36
CA TYR A 497 20.67 2.44 -37.42
C TYR A 497 21.47 2.22 -38.72
N ILE A 498 20.76 1.81 -39.78
CA ILE A 498 21.32 1.22 -41.01
C ILE A 498 20.92 2.02 -42.26
N SER A 499 20.31 3.19 -42.09
CA SER A 499 19.95 4.11 -43.18
C SER A 499 20.88 5.33 -43.22
N GLU A 500 20.75 6.14 -44.28
CA GLU A 500 21.34 7.47 -44.32
C GLU A 500 20.78 8.32 -43.17
N ILE A 501 21.68 8.82 -42.31
CA ILE A 501 21.36 9.78 -41.24
C ILE A 501 21.97 11.11 -41.66
N THR A 502 21.12 12.11 -41.86
CA THR A 502 21.50 13.43 -42.36
C THR A 502 21.61 14.44 -41.22
N THR A 503 22.08 15.65 -41.52
CA THR A 503 22.10 16.75 -40.54
C THR A 503 20.71 17.17 -40.06
N ASN A 504 19.66 16.74 -40.75
CA ASN A 504 18.27 17.04 -40.41
C ASN A 504 17.57 15.89 -39.67
N SER A 505 18.27 14.77 -39.43
CA SER A 505 17.69 13.60 -38.76
C SER A 505 17.74 13.75 -37.24
N VAL A 506 16.71 13.25 -36.57
CA VAL A 506 16.73 12.91 -35.14
C VAL A 506 16.33 11.44 -35.02
N ILE A 507 17.14 10.68 -34.30
CA ILE A 507 16.80 9.31 -33.92
C ILE A 507 16.78 9.22 -32.40
N GLY A 508 16.17 8.19 -31.83
CA GLY A 508 16.17 8.08 -30.39
C GLY A 508 15.61 6.80 -29.86
N LEU A 509 15.66 6.69 -28.53
CA LEU A 509 15.20 5.54 -27.77
C LEU A 509 14.29 6.00 -26.65
N TYR A 510 13.26 5.21 -26.37
CA TYR A 510 12.63 5.14 -25.07
C TYR A 510 13.26 3.96 -24.32
N PRO A 511 14.30 4.15 -23.49
CA PRO A 511 14.76 3.10 -22.59
C PRO A 511 13.76 2.85 -21.45
N TRP A 512 12.87 3.81 -21.16
CA TRP A 512 11.83 3.68 -20.14
C TRP A 512 10.60 4.52 -20.51
N LEU A 513 9.45 3.88 -20.69
CA LEU A 513 8.17 4.54 -21.00
C LEU A 513 7.04 3.84 -20.24
N GLU A 514 6.54 4.46 -19.19
CA GLU A 514 5.33 4.01 -18.50
C GLU A 514 4.11 4.59 -19.21
N ASP A 515 4.10 5.91 -19.38
CA ASP A 515 3.06 6.68 -20.06
C ASP A 515 3.60 8.04 -20.57
N THR A 516 2.72 8.94 -21.05
CA THR A 516 3.11 10.25 -21.60
C THR A 516 3.58 11.28 -20.58
N PHE A 517 3.37 11.02 -19.30
CA PHE A 517 3.83 11.83 -18.18
C PHE A 517 5.01 11.18 -17.46
N ASN A 518 5.32 9.90 -17.73
CA ASN A 518 6.32 9.11 -17.03
C ASN A 518 7.22 8.36 -18.03
N TYR A 519 8.28 9.02 -18.51
CA TYR A 519 9.22 8.45 -19.47
C TYR A 519 10.63 9.07 -19.43
N VAL A 520 11.59 8.28 -19.92
CA VAL A 520 12.93 8.72 -20.31
C VAL A 520 13.05 8.55 -21.81
N ALA A 521 13.40 9.63 -22.50
CA ALA A 521 13.68 9.66 -23.93
C ALA A 521 15.11 10.11 -24.19
N VAL A 522 15.80 9.42 -25.09
CA VAL A 522 17.16 9.75 -25.52
C VAL A 522 17.12 10.04 -27.01
N TYR A 523 17.48 11.27 -27.39
CA TYR A 523 17.56 11.71 -28.77
C TYR A 523 19.03 11.83 -29.17
N ALA A 524 19.38 11.36 -30.36
CA ALA A 524 20.66 11.62 -31.00
C ALA A 524 20.43 12.44 -32.27
N ASP A 525 21.21 13.51 -32.40
CA ASP A 525 21.35 14.37 -33.57
C ASP A 525 22.81 14.28 -34.06
N LYS A 526 23.15 14.97 -35.15
CA LYS A 526 24.47 14.98 -35.78
C LYS A 526 25.63 15.09 -34.78
N ASP A 527 25.56 16.06 -33.88
CA ASP A 527 26.68 16.46 -33.02
C ASP A 527 26.37 16.39 -31.53
N VAL A 528 25.15 15.96 -31.16
CA VAL A 528 24.70 15.93 -29.76
C VAL A 528 23.79 14.75 -29.44
N VAL A 529 23.75 14.38 -28.17
CA VAL A 529 22.73 13.53 -27.56
C VAL A 529 21.94 14.34 -26.54
N THR A 530 20.62 14.31 -26.60
CA THR A 530 19.73 14.95 -25.64
C THR A 530 18.99 13.89 -24.84
N VAL A 531 19.06 13.98 -23.51
CA VAL A 531 18.26 13.16 -22.59
C VAL A 531 17.11 14.01 -22.07
N LYS A 532 15.89 13.51 -22.19
CA LYS A 532 14.67 14.10 -21.64
C LYS A 532 14.03 13.14 -20.66
N ILE A 533 13.75 13.62 -19.46
CA ILE A 533 13.06 12.89 -18.40
C ILE A 533 11.75 13.62 -18.11
N VAL A 534 10.64 12.90 -18.09
CA VAL A 534 9.33 13.42 -17.70
C VAL A 534 8.75 12.45 -16.68
N PHE A 535 8.44 12.91 -15.46
CA PHE A 535 7.70 12.15 -14.46
C PHE A 535 6.69 13.09 -13.78
N GLY A 536 5.40 12.80 -13.95
CA GLY A 536 4.30 13.70 -13.59
C GLY A 536 4.43 15.08 -14.27
N GLU A 537 4.46 16.15 -13.46
CA GLU A 537 4.65 17.52 -13.93
C GLU A 537 6.14 17.91 -14.08
N SER A 538 7.06 17.08 -13.58
CA SER A 538 8.49 17.34 -13.64
C SER A 538 9.04 17.02 -15.02
N THR A 539 9.75 17.97 -15.64
CA THR A 539 10.46 17.75 -16.89
C THR A 539 11.91 18.22 -16.75
N GLN A 540 12.85 17.34 -17.05
CA GLN A 540 14.27 17.64 -17.11
C GLN A 540 14.78 17.35 -18.53
N THR A 541 15.64 18.22 -19.06
CA THR A 541 16.23 18.02 -20.40
C THR A 541 17.67 18.51 -20.39
N LYS A 542 18.58 17.66 -20.85
CA LYS A 542 20.00 18.00 -20.94
C LYS A 542 20.59 17.48 -22.24
N THR A 543 21.45 18.29 -22.84
CA THR A 543 22.12 17.99 -24.11
C THR A 543 23.61 17.86 -23.89
N TYR A 544 24.19 16.81 -24.47
CA TYR A 544 25.58 16.41 -24.33
C TYR A 544 26.25 16.40 -25.72
N PRO A 545 27.42 17.04 -25.89
CA PRO A 545 28.15 16.97 -27.14
C PRO A 545 28.73 15.56 -27.35
N LEU A 546 28.83 15.13 -28.61
CA LEU A 546 29.48 13.86 -28.95
C LEU A 546 31.02 13.97 -28.83
N PRO A 547 31.74 12.84 -28.68
CA PRO A 547 33.19 12.81 -28.68
C PRO A 547 33.78 13.47 -29.94
N SER A 548 34.95 14.11 -29.78
CA SER A 548 35.63 14.79 -30.89
C SER A 548 35.85 13.86 -32.09
N GLY A 549 35.41 14.30 -33.27
CA GLY A 549 35.51 13.53 -34.52
C GLY A 549 34.39 12.51 -34.76
N TYR A 550 33.50 12.29 -33.77
CA TYR A 550 32.32 11.46 -33.95
C TYR A 550 31.14 12.32 -34.41
N HIS A 551 30.45 11.86 -35.46
CA HIS A 551 29.21 12.45 -35.94
C HIS A 551 28.15 11.38 -36.13
N PHE A 552 26.95 11.64 -35.65
CA PHE A 552 25.78 10.78 -35.86
C PHE A 552 25.17 11.01 -37.25
N THR A 553 25.99 10.94 -38.29
CA THR A 553 25.58 11.01 -39.70
C THR A 553 26.22 9.87 -40.47
N THR A 554 25.56 9.35 -41.50
CA THR A 554 26.07 8.24 -42.33
C THR A 554 25.92 8.57 -43.81
N THR A 555 26.84 8.08 -44.63
CA THR A 555 26.77 8.17 -46.11
C THR A 555 26.19 6.92 -46.76
N GLY A 556 25.47 6.10 -45.98
CA GLY A 556 24.68 4.95 -46.46
C GLY A 556 25.32 3.56 -46.30
N THR A 557 26.62 3.46 -45.97
CA THR A 557 27.28 2.16 -45.70
C THR A 557 27.71 1.98 -44.24
N GLU A 558 27.84 3.07 -43.49
CA GLU A 558 28.18 3.06 -42.07
C GLU A 558 26.97 2.70 -41.21
N THR A 559 27.18 1.89 -40.18
CA THR A 559 26.17 1.58 -39.16
C THR A 559 26.49 2.33 -37.87
N LYS A 560 25.53 3.12 -37.38
CA LYS A 560 25.65 3.77 -36.07
C LYS A 560 24.88 3.00 -35.02
N LEU A 561 25.40 2.99 -33.81
CA LEU A 561 24.86 2.33 -32.64
C LEU A 561 24.40 3.39 -31.64
N LEU A 562 23.22 3.18 -31.07
CA LEU A 562 22.74 3.94 -29.91
C LEU A 562 22.32 2.95 -28.83
N ARG A 563 22.83 3.16 -27.62
CA ARG A 563 22.47 2.40 -26.43
C ARG A 563 22.02 3.36 -25.35
N ALA A 564 20.89 3.04 -24.73
CA ALA A 564 20.43 3.73 -23.53
C ALA A 564 19.96 2.71 -22.49
N SER A 565 20.27 3.00 -21.22
CA SER A 565 19.81 2.20 -20.09
C SER A 565 19.34 3.07 -18.94
N VAL A 566 18.36 2.58 -18.19
CA VAL A 566 17.89 3.17 -16.93
C VAL A 566 18.14 2.14 -15.83
N SER A 567 19.01 2.47 -14.87
CA SER A 567 19.37 1.60 -13.73
C SER A 567 18.20 1.44 -12.76
N PHE A 568 18.34 0.51 -11.81
CA PHE A 568 17.40 0.37 -10.70
C PHE A 568 17.28 1.66 -9.87
N GLU A 569 18.39 2.37 -9.66
CA GLU A 569 18.47 3.67 -8.96
C GLU A 569 18.00 4.85 -9.82
N GLY A 570 17.58 4.59 -11.06
CA GLY A 570 17.20 5.65 -12.01
C GLY A 570 18.38 6.33 -12.69
N LEU A 571 19.60 5.80 -12.56
CA LEU A 571 20.78 6.30 -13.28
C LEU A 571 20.62 6.05 -14.78
N ILE A 572 20.85 7.08 -15.57
CA ILE A 572 20.74 7.00 -17.03
C ILE A 572 22.15 6.92 -17.61
N THR A 573 22.38 5.87 -18.41
CA THR A 573 23.60 5.71 -19.19
C THR A 573 23.26 5.75 -20.67
N VAL A 574 24.00 6.56 -21.43
CA VAL A 574 23.88 6.63 -22.88
C VAL A 574 25.24 6.42 -23.51
N SER A 575 25.30 5.50 -24.46
CA SER A 575 26.49 5.23 -25.26
C SER A 575 26.15 5.28 -26.74
N ILE A 576 27.08 5.79 -27.53
CA ILE A 576 27.04 5.79 -28.99
C ILE A 576 28.14 4.88 -29.50
N GLY A 577 28.05 4.43 -30.74
CA GLY A 577 29.11 3.61 -31.30
C GLY A 577 28.99 3.40 -32.80
N GLU A 578 29.97 2.71 -33.33
CA GLU A 578 30.05 2.32 -34.73
C GLU A 578 30.34 0.84 -34.84
N LYS A 579 29.79 0.22 -35.89
CA LYS A 579 30.06 -1.17 -36.23
C LYS A 579 30.99 -1.21 -37.43
N ASP A 580 32.14 -1.87 -37.28
CA ASP A 580 33.09 -2.05 -38.37
C ASP A 580 32.61 -3.10 -39.39
N GLU A 581 33.30 -3.21 -40.53
CA GLU A 581 32.98 -4.18 -41.59
C GLU A 581 33.10 -5.65 -41.13
N SER A 582 33.85 -5.91 -40.05
CA SER A 582 33.99 -7.24 -39.43
C SER A 582 32.90 -7.54 -38.41
N GLY A 583 32.01 -6.56 -38.13
CA GLY A 583 30.92 -6.66 -37.18
C GLY A 583 31.29 -6.37 -35.73
N ASN A 584 32.49 -5.86 -35.45
CA ASN A 584 32.88 -5.44 -34.11
C ASN A 584 32.34 -4.04 -33.80
N ASN A 585 31.97 -3.83 -32.54
CA ASN A 585 31.41 -2.56 -32.08
C ASN A 585 32.49 -1.75 -31.36
N THR A 586 32.66 -0.49 -31.73
CA THR A 586 33.40 0.51 -30.95
C THR A 586 32.41 1.40 -30.21
N TRP A 587 32.52 1.49 -28.88
CA TRP A 587 31.59 2.24 -28.03
C TRP A 587 32.25 3.47 -27.42
N TYR A 588 31.48 4.55 -27.34
CA TYR A 588 31.81 5.78 -26.62
C TYR A 588 30.69 6.08 -25.64
N GLU A 589 31.02 6.21 -24.36
CA GLU A 589 30.08 6.66 -23.34
C GLU A 589 29.92 8.18 -23.45
N VAL A 590 28.67 8.65 -23.58
CA VAL A 590 28.34 10.08 -23.73
C VAL A 590 27.70 10.62 -22.46
N VAL A 591 26.95 9.78 -21.75
CA VAL A 591 26.26 10.14 -20.51
C VAL A 591 26.50 9.05 -19.48
N LYS A 592 27.03 9.45 -18.33
CA LYS A 592 27.03 8.71 -17.08
C LYS A 592 26.52 9.64 -15.98
N ALA A 593 25.20 9.73 -15.86
CA ALA A 593 24.56 10.74 -15.02
C ALA A 593 24.58 10.30 -13.55
N GLU A 594 25.74 10.41 -12.89
CA GLU A 594 25.81 10.27 -11.42
C GLU A 594 25.41 11.58 -10.70
N ASP A 595 25.47 12.74 -11.37
CA ASP A 595 25.35 14.06 -10.71
C ASP A 595 24.20 15.00 -11.16
N ASP A 596 23.43 14.72 -12.23
CA ASP A 596 22.49 15.74 -12.78
C ASP A 596 21.13 15.25 -13.33
N LEU A 597 20.95 13.96 -13.63
CA LEU A 597 19.73 13.44 -14.27
C LEU A 597 19.44 12.04 -13.74
N VAL A 598 18.53 11.94 -12.76
CA VAL A 598 18.09 10.68 -12.17
C VAL A 598 16.58 10.56 -12.31
N ALA A 599 16.11 9.42 -12.81
CA ALA A 599 14.69 9.09 -12.87
C ALA A 599 14.20 8.58 -11.50
N THR A 600 14.16 9.46 -10.49
CA THR A 600 13.84 9.11 -9.09
C THR A 600 12.41 8.64 -8.89
N ASP A 601 11.50 9.13 -9.71
CA ASP A 601 10.05 8.93 -9.53
C ASP A 601 9.50 7.79 -10.41
N LYS A 602 10.37 7.00 -11.04
CA LYS A 602 9.96 5.86 -11.86
C LYS A 602 9.35 4.75 -11.00
N ASP A 603 8.34 4.07 -11.51
CA ASP A 603 7.81 2.89 -10.83
C ASP A 603 8.78 1.71 -11.03
N SER A 604 9.63 1.49 -10.03
CA SER A 604 10.55 0.34 -10.02
C SER A 604 9.86 -1.03 -10.09
N ASN A 605 8.55 -1.10 -9.82
CA ASN A 605 7.76 -2.32 -9.90
C ASN A 605 7.07 -2.51 -11.26
N ALA A 606 7.13 -1.50 -12.13
CA ALA A 606 6.54 -1.59 -13.45
C ALA A 606 7.45 -2.34 -14.42
N THR A 607 6.80 -2.94 -15.42
CA THR A 607 7.47 -3.41 -16.63
C THR A 607 7.35 -2.31 -17.68
N PRO A 608 8.32 -1.39 -17.81
CA PRO A 608 8.20 -0.26 -18.72
C PRO A 608 8.09 -0.73 -20.16
N ASN A 609 7.49 0.11 -20.99
CA ASN A 609 7.64 0.00 -22.43
C ASN A 609 9.02 0.51 -22.86
N VAL A 610 9.52 -0.05 -23.95
CA VAL A 610 10.78 0.37 -24.61
C VAL A 610 10.57 0.54 -26.09
N GLY A 611 11.27 1.48 -26.71
CA GLY A 611 10.97 1.84 -28.10
C GLY A 611 12.00 2.68 -28.83
N LEU A 612 11.72 2.87 -30.12
CA LEU A 612 12.49 3.62 -31.09
C LEU A 612 11.79 4.95 -31.41
N ILE A 613 12.59 5.96 -31.73
CA ILE A 613 12.14 7.31 -32.13
C ILE A 613 12.85 7.69 -33.44
N CYS A 614 12.12 8.34 -34.35
CA CYS A 614 12.66 8.84 -35.61
C CYS A 614 11.96 10.15 -36.02
N GLY A 615 12.70 11.12 -36.55
CA GLY A 615 12.20 12.43 -36.99
C GLY A 615 13.11 13.07 -38.04
N GLY A 616 12.55 14.00 -38.82
CA GLY A 616 13.24 14.76 -39.85
C GLY A 616 13.69 13.99 -41.11
N THR A 617 14.12 12.73 -41.00
CA THR A 617 14.48 11.85 -42.13
C THR A 617 14.05 10.43 -41.85
N ALA A 618 13.54 9.72 -42.87
CA ALA A 618 13.19 8.31 -42.79
C ALA A 618 14.39 7.49 -42.33
N CYS A 619 14.16 6.48 -41.49
CA CYS A 619 15.25 5.70 -40.93
C CYS A 619 14.96 4.20 -40.84
N VAL A 620 16.02 3.40 -40.90
CA VAL A 620 15.97 1.94 -40.73
C VAL A 620 16.74 1.57 -39.48
N ALA A 621 16.09 0.87 -38.56
CA ALA A 621 16.63 0.50 -37.27
C ALA A 621 16.47 -1.01 -36.99
N LYS A 622 17.43 -1.58 -36.26
CA LYS A 622 17.38 -2.95 -35.75
C LYS A 622 17.67 -2.96 -34.27
N VAL A 623 16.77 -3.52 -33.47
CA VAL A 623 17.04 -3.78 -32.04
C VAL A 623 17.99 -4.98 -31.96
N GLU A 624 19.23 -4.76 -31.51
CA GLU A 624 20.22 -5.84 -31.36
C GLU A 624 20.05 -6.60 -30.06
N SER A 625 19.82 -5.88 -28.97
CA SER A 625 19.63 -6.48 -27.64
C SER A 625 18.73 -5.63 -26.78
N LEU A 626 17.90 -6.31 -25.99
CA LEU A 626 17.17 -5.76 -24.86
C LEU A 626 17.51 -6.64 -23.65
N THR A 627 18.07 -6.05 -22.62
CA THR A 627 18.43 -6.74 -21.36
C THR A 627 17.83 -5.98 -20.19
N GLY A 628 17.59 -6.68 -19.09
CA GLY A 628 16.98 -6.13 -17.90
C GLY A 628 16.90 -7.18 -16.80
N PHE A 629 16.30 -6.85 -15.67
CA PHE A 629 16.05 -7.84 -14.62
C PHE A 629 14.75 -8.60 -14.89
N THR A 630 14.84 -9.93 -14.88
CA THR A 630 13.69 -10.82 -14.90
C THR A 630 13.44 -11.36 -13.48
N PRO A 631 12.19 -11.42 -12.99
CA PRO A 631 11.90 -12.01 -11.69
C PRO A 631 12.50 -13.42 -11.57
N TYR A 632 13.16 -13.66 -10.44
CA TYR A 632 13.85 -14.90 -10.08
C TYR A 632 15.06 -15.23 -10.97
N GLU A 633 15.54 -14.27 -11.74
CA GLU A 633 16.86 -14.33 -12.36
C GLU A 633 17.95 -14.19 -11.30
N LYS A 634 19.08 -14.86 -11.55
CA LYS A 634 20.23 -14.84 -10.66
C LYS A 634 20.92 -13.47 -10.71
N VAL A 635 21.14 -12.87 -9.54
CA VAL A 635 21.99 -11.69 -9.37
C VAL A 635 23.19 -12.08 -8.52
N GLU A 636 24.41 -11.80 -8.99
CA GLU A 636 25.65 -12.15 -8.27
C GLU A 636 26.23 -10.91 -7.58
N CYS A 637 26.56 -11.02 -6.30
CA CYS A 637 27.16 -9.97 -5.48
C CYS A 637 28.09 -10.60 -4.42
N GLY A 638 29.40 -10.35 -4.50
CA GLY A 638 30.37 -11.04 -3.65
C GLY A 638 30.34 -12.56 -3.90
N GLU A 639 30.38 -13.36 -2.84
CA GLU A 639 30.17 -14.82 -2.93
C GLU A 639 28.69 -15.24 -3.01
N TRP A 640 27.76 -14.29 -3.00
CA TRP A 640 26.32 -14.55 -2.96
C TRP A 640 25.67 -14.53 -4.34
N GLU A 641 24.73 -15.46 -4.51
CA GLU A 641 23.74 -15.49 -5.57
C GLU A 641 22.36 -15.17 -4.99
N PHE A 642 21.79 -14.04 -5.40
CA PHE A 642 20.45 -13.61 -5.02
C PHE A 642 19.42 -13.95 -6.09
N TYR A 643 18.24 -14.31 -5.61
CA TYR A 643 17.06 -14.56 -6.40
C TYR A 643 15.88 -13.89 -5.69
N GLY A 644 15.03 -13.21 -6.43
CA GLY A 644 13.88 -12.50 -5.88
C GLY A 644 12.93 -12.02 -6.97
N SER A 645 11.78 -11.48 -6.58
CA SER A 645 10.84 -10.89 -7.54
C SER A 645 11.31 -9.56 -8.10
N MET A 646 12.25 -8.89 -7.43
CA MET A 646 12.85 -7.61 -7.83
C MET A 646 14.38 -7.63 -7.57
N PRO A 647 15.17 -6.74 -8.18
CA PRO A 647 16.63 -6.69 -7.97
C PRO A 647 17.04 -6.42 -6.51
N ASN A 648 16.23 -5.64 -5.79
CA ASN A 648 16.43 -5.23 -4.41
C ASN A 648 15.62 -6.07 -3.40
N THR A 649 15.14 -7.25 -3.80
CA THR A 649 14.60 -8.23 -2.84
C THR A 649 15.65 -8.56 -1.77
N TRP A 650 16.93 -8.60 -2.18
CA TRP A 650 18.09 -8.76 -1.29
C TRP A 650 19.03 -7.56 -1.42
N THR A 651 19.65 -7.17 -0.31
CA THR A 651 20.72 -6.16 -0.27
C THR A 651 21.95 -6.80 0.36
N TYR A 652 23.06 -6.77 -0.39
CA TYR A 652 24.37 -7.18 0.10
C TYR A 652 24.99 -6.02 0.89
N ILE A 653 25.34 -6.28 2.16
CA ILE A 653 26.06 -5.33 3.00
C ILE A 653 27.52 -5.75 3.09
N ASP A 654 27.76 -7.01 3.49
CA ASP A 654 29.07 -7.65 3.49
C ASP A 654 28.93 -9.20 3.44
N GLU A 655 30.04 -9.93 3.52
CA GLU A 655 30.08 -11.40 3.42
C GLU A 655 29.30 -12.14 4.52
N THR A 656 29.04 -11.47 5.65
CA THR A 656 28.37 -11.99 6.84
C THR A 656 27.03 -11.32 7.15
N THR A 657 26.73 -10.20 6.47
CA THR A 657 25.56 -9.36 6.73
C THR A 657 24.74 -9.15 5.46
N LEU A 658 23.46 -9.48 5.51
CA LEU A 658 22.49 -9.31 4.42
C LEU A 658 21.21 -8.68 4.94
N SER A 659 20.50 -7.95 4.08
CA SER A 659 19.11 -7.58 4.35
C SER A 659 18.19 -7.99 3.20
N ALA A 660 16.91 -8.16 3.52
CA ALA A 660 15.89 -8.55 2.57
C ALA A 660 14.59 -7.78 2.81
N SER A 661 13.85 -7.44 1.75
CA SER A 661 12.61 -6.67 1.85
C SER A 661 11.41 -7.37 1.24
N GLN A 662 10.31 -7.45 1.99
CA GLN A 662 9.06 -8.03 1.52
C GLN A 662 8.28 -7.13 0.54
N ILE A 663 8.49 -5.81 0.57
CA ILE A 663 7.80 -4.85 -0.33
C ILE A 663 8.19 -5.13 -1.79
N ASN A 664 9.42 -5.60 -1.98
CA ASN A 664 9.98 -6.00 -3.27
C ASN A 664 9.54 -7.41 -3.70
N GLY A 665 8.46 -7.90 -3.09
CA GLY A 665 7.82 -9.19 -3.27
C GLY A 665 8.61 -10.36 -2.70
N THR A 666 7.89 -11.34 -2.13
CA THR A 666 8.44 -12.67 -1.83
C THR A 666 7.49 -13.73 -2.32
N ALA A 667 7.88 -14.48 -3.35
CA ALA A 667 7.22 -15.76 -3.60
C ALA A 667 7.86 -16.82 -2.71
N TYR A 668 7.01 -17.67 -2.14
CA TYR A 668 7.42 -18.74 -1.25
C TYR A 668 8.56 -19.58 -1.86
N MET A 669 9.64 -19.77 -1.10
CA MET A 669 10.92 -20.40 -1.46
C MET A 669 11.71 -19.82 -2.64
N ASN A 670 11.19 -18.81 -3.35
CA ASN A 670 11.84 -18.24 -4.54
C ASN A 670 12.74 -17.03 -4.23
N ALA A 671 12.48 -16.34 -3.11
CA ALA A 671 13.34 -15.26 -2.62
C ALA A 671 14.49 -15.85 -1.78
N ARG A 672 15.65 -16.09 -2.40
CA ARG A 672 16.78 -16.80 -1.76
C ARG A 672 18.11 -16.09 -1.98
N ALA A 673 18.94 -16.13 -0.95
CA ALA A 673 20.35 -15.77 -1.01
C ALA A 673 21.16 -17.03 -0.80
N LEU A 674 22.01 -17.40 -1.76
CA LEU A 674 22.75 -18.65 -1.73
C LEU A 674 24.23 -18.40 -1.97
N LYS A 675 25.11 -19.12 -1.27
CA LYS A 675 26.54 -19.19 -1.57
C LYS A 675 27.01 -20.63 -1.56
N TYR A 676 28.12 -20.94 -2.23
CA TYR A 676 28.63 -22.30 -2.27
C TYR A 676 28.94 -22.83 -0.88
N ASN A 677 28.41 -24.01 -0.57
CA ASN A 677 28.85 -24.79 0.57
C ASN A 677 30.20 -25.40 0.20
N ARG A 678 31.20 -25.35 1.08
CA ARG A 678 32.60 -25.79 0.84
C ARG A 678 32.74 -27.32 0.69
N ASN A 679 31.74 -27.99 0.09
CA ASN A 679 31.60 -29.44 -0.04
C ASN A 679 31.65 -30.19 1.30
N VAL A 680 31.23 -29.55 2.40
CA VAL A 680 31.24 -30.14 3.74
C VAL A 680 29.92 -30.85 4.02
N ARG A 681 30.00 -32.10 4.48
CA ARG A 681 28.84 -32.96 4.75
C ARG A 681 28.25 -32.76 6.14
N ASP A 682 29.07 -32.60 7.17
CA ASP A 682 28.61 -32.35 8.54
C ASP A 682 29.23 -31.03 9.02
N PHE A 683 28.40 -30.12 9.51
CA PHE A 683 28.82 -28.76 9.88
C PHE A 683 27.77 -28.07 10.75
N PHE A 684 28.19 -26.94 11.30
CA PHE A 684 27.40 -25.97 12.04
C PHE A 684 27.20 -24.71 11.18
N MET A 685 25.99 -24.17 11.20
CA MET A 685 25.61 -22.95 10.48
C MET A 685 24.87 -22.03 11.45
N GLY A 686 25.32 -20.80 11.63
CA GLY A 686 24.74 -19.86 12.59
C GLY A 686 24.61 -18.46 12.02
N ALA A 687 23.57 -17.75 12.42
CA ALA A 687 23.30 -16.35 12.08
C ALA A 687 22.30 -15.75 13.08
N THR A 688 22.36 -14.44 13.22
CA THR A 688 21.38 -13.62 13.94
C THR A 688 20.33 -13.13 12.95
N PHE A 689 19.06 -13.36 13.23
CA PHE A 689 17.92 -12.92 12.42
C PHE A 689 17.12 -11.87 13.18
N THR A 690 16.84 -10.74 12.54
CA THR A 690 15.91 -9.72 13.03
C THR A 690 14.84 -9.50 11.98
N ALA A 691 13.62 -9.97 12.23
CA ALA A 691 12.48 -9.78 11.34
C ALA A 691 11.70 -8.51 11.73
N THR A 692 11.33 -7.69 10.75
CA THR A 692 10.54 -6.47 10.94
C THR A 692 9.47 -6.35 9.87
N ASN A 693 8.54 -5.40 10.05
CA ASN A 693 7.47 -5.10 9.10
C ASN A 693 6.70 -6.36 8.67
N CYS A 694 6.34 -7.25 9.58
CA CYS A 694 5.80 -8.54 9.16
C CYS A 694 4.35 -8.41 8.66
N SER A 695 4.00 -9.07 7.54
CA SER A 695 2.62 -9.05 7.02
C SER A 695 1.65 -9.81 7.95
N GLN A 696 0.34 -9.66 7.73
CA GLN A 696 -0.67 -10.43 8.49
C GLN A 696 -0.73 -11.93 8.16
N ALA A 697 -0.03 -12.36 7.09
CA ALA A 697 0.00 -13.73 6.63
C ALA A 697 1.09 -14.57 7.34
N GLU A 698 1.42 -15.72 6.77
CA GLU A 698 2.51 -16.59 7.21
C GLU A 698 3.87 -15.88 7.04
N GLN A 699 4.71 -15.90 8.08
CA GLN A 699 6.00 -15.21 8.15
C GLN A 699 7.12 -16.23 8.34
N LYS A 700 8.21 -16.12 7.56
CA LYS A 700 9.34 -17.06 7.60
C LYS A 700 10.68 -16.34 7.51
N ALA A 701 11.64 -16.80 8.31
CA ALA A 701 13.06 -16.49 8.18
C ALA A 701 13.84 -17.79 8.33
N ALA A 702 14.65 -18.14 7.33
CA ALA A 702 15.12 -19.51 7.18
C ALA A 702 16.58 -19.58 6.76
N PHE A 703 17.23 -20.65 7.21
CA PHE A 703 18.40 -21.19 6.56
C PHE A 703 18.02 -22.14 5.43
N TYR A 704 18.81 -22.11 4.37
CA TYR A 704 19.13 -23.28 3.55
C TYR A 704 20.47 -23.85 4.04
N PRO A 705 20.51 -24.84 4.95
CA PRO A 705 21.77 -25.53 5.24
C PRO A 705 22.31 -26.26 4.01
N TRP A 706 21.43 -26.79 3.17
CA TRP A 706 21.80 -27.47 1.94
C TRP A 706 20.77 -27.18 0.85
N TYR A 707 21.25 -26.75 -0.32
CA TYR A 707 20.43 -26.51 -1.50
C TYR A 707 21.22 -26.87 -2.75
N LEU A 708 20.65 -27.70 -3.62
CA LEU A 708 21.19 -27.98 -4.95
C LEU A 708 20.22 -27.48 -6.02
N ASP A 709 18.94 -27.78 -5.86
CA ASP A 709 17.85 -27.37 -6.74
C ASP A 709 16.49 -27.48 -6.00
N GLY A 710 15.38 -27.19 -6.69
CA GLY A 710 14.03 -27.28 -6.12
C GLY A 710 13.57 -28.69 -5.75
N SER A 711 14.31 -29.74 -6.12
CA SER A 711 14.06 -31.14 -5.74
C SER A 711 15.04 -31.64 -4.66
N ASN A 712 16.05 -30.86 -4.31
CA ASN A 712 17.18 -31.24 -3.47
C ASN A 712 17.53 -30.09 -2.51
N TYR A 713 16.90 -30.06 -1.35
CA TYR A 713 17.13 -29.01 -0.35
C TYR A 713 16.82 -29.48 1.07
N LEU A 714 17.36 -28.75 2.04
CA LEU A 714 17.01 -28.78 3.45
C LEU A 714 16.80 -27.33 3.90
N ILE A 715 15.74 -27.06 4.65
CA ILE A 715 15.44 -25.77 5.24
C ILE A 715 15.18 -25.96 6.74
N VAL A 716 15.74 -25.05 7.53
CA VAL A 716 15.43 -24.90 8.96
C VAL A 716 15.05 -23.45 9.18
N MET A 717 13.87 -23.20 9.74
CA MET A 717 13.31 -21.85 9.75
C MET A 717 12.62 -21.47 11.05
N PHE A 718 12.71 -20.19 11.37
CA PHE A 718 11.73 -19.51 12.20
C PHE A 718 10.43 -19.38 11.42
N SER A 719 9.32 -19.73 12.07
CA SER A 719 8.01 -19.79 11.45
C SER A 719 6.94 -19.19 12.34
N LYS A 720 6.07 -18.39 11.73
CA LYS A 720 4.82 -17.96 12.35
C LYS A 720 3.70 -18.02 11.31
N TRP A 721 2.73 -18.91 11.50
CA TRP A 721 1.70 -19.18 10.49
C TRP A 721 0.69 -18.06 10.31
N THR A 722 0.42 -17.29 11.37
CA THR A 722 -0.41 -16.09 11.37
C THR A 722 0.09 -15.13 12.46
N VAL A 723 -0.29 -13.86 12.42
CA VAL A 723 0.11 -12.88 13.45
C VAL A 723 -0.22 -13.28 14.89
N ASN A 724 -1.22 -14.13 15.11
CA ASN A 724 -1.62 -14.61 16.44
C ASN A 724 -1.12 -16.02 16.77
N ALA A 725 -0.48 -16.71 15.82
CA ALA A 725 0.10 -18.02 16.06
C ALA A 725 1.33 -17.91 16.96
N SER A 726 1.56 -18.95 17.76
CA SER A 726 2.83 -19.13 18.45
C SER A 726 3.96 -19.29 17.43
N ALA A 727 5.14 -18.81 17.78
CA ALA A 727 6.32 -18.97 16.97
C ALA A 727 6.80 -20.44 17.02
N SER A 728 7.36 -20.92 15.92
CA SER A 728 7.77 -22.31 15.74
C SER A 728 9.11 -22.42 15.05
N ILE A 729 9.87 -23.46 15.39
CA ILE A 729 10.98 -23.94 14.55
C ILE A 729 10.44 -25.01 13.62
N VAL A 730 10.69 -24.86 12.33
CA VAL A 730 10.21 -25.79 11.30
C VAL A 730 11.37 -26.36 10.52
N PHE A 731 11.33 -27.67 10.27
CA PHE A 731 12.26 -28.37 9.38
C PHE A 731 11.48 -28.91 8.17
N THR A 732 12.05 -28.76 6.99
CA THR A 732 11.55 -29.35 5.74
C THR A 732 12.71 -29.68 4.82
N GLY A 733 12.55 -30.68 3.96
CA GLY A 733 13.57 -30.99 2.96
C GLY A 733 13.13 -32.04 1.96
N ARG A 734 13.84 -32.07 0.83
CA ARG A 734 13.66 -33.04 -0.24
C ARG A 734 15.01 -33.57 -0.72
N ILE A 735 15.06 -34.86 -1.06
CA ILE A 735 16.16 -35.47 -1.82
C ILE A 735 15.55 -36.17 -3.03
N ASN A 736 16.04 -35.84 -4.23
CA ASN A 736 15.52 -36.35 -5.50
C ASN A 736 14.00 -36.17 -5.64
N GLY A 737 13.48 -35.04 -5.15
CA GLY A 737 12.06 -34.68 -5.16
C GLY A 737 11.22 -35.35 -4.07
N GLN A 738 11.77 -36.33 -3.34
CA GLN A 738 11.08 -37.02 -2.26
C GLN A 738 11.22 -36.25 -0.95
N VAL A 739 10.09 -36.06 -0.28
CA VAL A 739 10.01 -35.44 1.04
C VAL A 739 10.76 -36.29 2.07
N LEU A 740 11.64 -35.65 2.84
CA LEU A 740 12.39 -36.29 3.92
C LEU A 740 11.51 -36.50 5.16
N GLY A 741 11.60 -37.66 5.81
CA GLY A 741 10.93 -37.90 7.09
C GLY A 741 9.43 -38.22 7.01
N GLY A 742 8.88 -38.45 5.81
CA GLY A 742 7.49 -38.88 5.59
C GLY A 742 6.42 -37.78 5.71
N SER A 743 6.77 -36.62 6.27
CA SER A 743 5.96 -35.39 6.30
C SER A 743 6.79 -34.25 5.73
N GLU A 744 6.18 -33.37 4.95
CA GLU A 744 6.90 -32.22 4.38
C GLU A 744 7.28 -31.20 5.44
N TRP A 745 6.53 -31.15 6.53
CA TRP A 745 6.68 -30.17 7.59
C TRP A 745 6.85 -30.88 8.94
N HIS A 746 7.92 -30.53 9.64
CA HIS A 746 8.16 -30.89 11.03
C HIS A 746 8.16 -29.61 11.87
N ASP A 747 7.01 -29.30 12.48
CA ASP A 747 6.75 -28.05 13.21
C ASP A 747 6.85 -28.26 14.72
N PHE A 748 7.60 -27.39 15.39
CA PHE A 748 7.82 -27.42 16.83
C PHE A 748 7.61 -26.03 17.42
N THR A 749 6.47 -25.85 18.10
CA THR A 749 6.15 -24.63 18.82
C THR A 749 7.24 -24.33 19.86
N THR A 750 7.80 -23.12 19.80
CA THR A 750 8.99 -22.73 20.57
C THR A 750 8.79 -21.34 21.16
N ALA A 751 9.21 -21.14 22.41
CA ALA A 751 9.06 -19.85 23.10
C ALA A 751 10.13 -18.84 22.64
N TYR A 752 9.81 -18.05 21.61
CA TYR A 752 10.60 -16.90 21.17
C TYR A 752 9.73 -15.82 20.51
N THR A 753 10.29 -14.61 20.39
CA THR A 753 9.62 -13.47 19.74
C THR A 753 10.14 -13.35 18.32
N PHE A 754 9.28 -13.56 17.32
CA PHE A 754 9.68 -13.51 15.91
C PHE A 754 10.02 -12.08 15.43
N GLU A 755 9.16 -11.11 15.72
CA GLU A 755 9.24 -9.76 15.17
C GLU A 755 9.88 -8.77 16.15
N GLY A 756 10.75 -7.90 15.64
CA GLY A 756 11.37 -6.80 16.37
C GLY A 756 12.45 -7.21 17.37
N VAL A 757 12.85 -8.48 17.40
CA VAL A 757 13.88 -9.02 18.30
C VAL A 757 14.91 -9.80 17.50
N ALA A 758 16.18 -9.60 17.84
CA ALA A 758 17.28 -10.40 17.30
C ALA A 758 17.25 -11.81 17.88
N ASN A 759 17.13 -12.82 17.02
CA ASN A 759 17.15 -14.23 17.40
C ASN A 759 18.34 -14.93 16.73
N LYS A 760 19.17 -15.61 17.52
CA LYS A 760 20.27 -16.43 16.99
C LYS A 760 19.77 -17.83 16.69
N LEU A 761 19.86 -18.27 15.44
CA LEU A 761 19.60 -19.64 15.06
C LEU A 761 20.93 -20.31 14.72
N GLU A 762 21.17 -21.48 15.29
CA GLU A 762 22.27 -22.35 14.88
C GLU A 762 21.73 -23.72 14.49
N VAL A 763 22.14 -24.19 13.31
CA VAL A 763 21.79 -25.49 12.75
C VAL A 763 23.03 -26.36 12.72
N GLU A 764 22.91 -27.59 13.20
CA GLU A 764 23.93 -28.62 13.04
C GLU A 764 23.39 -29.75 12.16
N ILE A 765 24.19 -30.15 11.16
CA ILE A 765 23.98 -31.40 10.42
C ILE A 765 25.02 -32.41 10.88
N ARG A 766 24.56 -33.57 11.34
CA ARG A 766 25.40 -34.70 11.76
C ARG A 766 24.84 -36.01 11.19
N GLY A 767 25.40 -36.48 10.08
CA GLY A 767 24.90 -37.65 9.36
C GLY A 767 23.45 -37.45 8.89
N ASN A 768 22.53 -38.31 9.36
CA ASN A 768 21.09 -38.22 9.06
C ASN A 768 20.33 -37.26 9.98
N ARG A 769 20.98 -36.66 10.99
CA ARG A 769 20.29 -35.84 11.99
C ARG A 769 20.56 -34.36 11.77
N VAL A 770 19.51 -33.57 11.95
CA VAL A 770 19.55 -32.11 11.94
C VAL A 770 19.11 -31.61 13.31
N PHE A 771 19.89 -30.72 13.89
CA PHE A 771 19.62 -30.12 15.19
C PHE A 771 19.46 -28.61 15.02
N ALA A 772 18.50 -28.02 15.71
CA ALA A 772 18.34 -26.57 15.79
C ALA A 772 18.55 -26.12 17.23
N TYR A 773 19.25 -25.00 17.38
CA TYR A 773 19.59 -24.40 18.65
C TYR A 773 19.24 -22.91 18.57
N LEU A 774 18.73 -22.39 19.67
CA LEU A 774 18.18 -21.05 19.73
C LEU A 774 18.94 -20.22 20.76
N ASN A 775 19.27 -18.98 20.40
CA ASN A 775 19.82 -17.96 21.30
C ASN A 775 21.04 -18.42 22.12
N GLY A 776 21.89 -19.26 21.50
CA GLY A 776 23.12 -19.75 22.14
C GLY A 776 22.89 -20.83 23.22
N GLY A 777 21.75 -21.51 23.22
CA GLY A 777 21.54 -22.65 24.12
C GLY A 777 22.54 -23.79 23.92
N SER A 778 22.97 -24.43 25.01
CA SER A 778 23.87 -25.59 25.01
C SER A 778 23.19 -26.87 24.50
N ASN A 779 21.90 -27.00 24.74
CA ASN A 779 21.08 -28.11 24.24
C ASN A 779 20.30 -27.69 22.99
N PRO A 780 20.10 -28.62 22.03
CA PRO A 780 19.25 -28.36 20.88
C PRO A 780 17.82 -28.14 21.37
N ILE A 781 17.18 -27.10 20.85
CA ILE A 781 15.75 -26.88 21.12
C ILE A 781 14.89 -27.93 20.42
N GLN A 782 15.39 -28.46 19.29
CA GLN A 782 14.77 -29.54 18.56
C GLN A 782 15.77 -30.32 17.70
N SER A 783 15.46 -31.58 17.40
CA SER A 783 16.16 -32.35 16.36
C SER A 783 15.20 -33.20 15.53
N VAL A 784 15.58 -33.47 14.28
CA VAL A 784 14.85 -34.35 13.35
C VAL A 784 15.85 -35.30 12.67
N THR A 785 15.41 -36.53 12.40
CA THR A 785 16.18 -37.50 11.61
C THR A 785 15.59 -37.59 10.21
N PHE A 786 16.41 -37.31 9.20
CA PHE A 786 16.07 -37.42 7.79
C PHE A 786 16.89 -38.56 7.17
N GLU A 787 16.24 -39.71 6.95
CA GLU A 787 16.89 -40.84 6.30
C GLU A 787 17.43 -40.46 4.91
N GLY A 788 18.66 -40.89 4.61
CA GLY A 788 19.36 -40.57 3.37
C GLY A 788 20.06 -39.21 3.33
N LEU A 789 19.89 -38.33 4.32
CA LEU A 789 20.57 -37.02 4.35
C LEU A 789 22.11 -37.15 4.40
N SER A 790 22.62 -38.20 5.04
CA SER A 790 24.06 -38.51 5.05
C SER A 790 24.59 -38.97 3.70
N GLU A 791 23.74 -39.29 2.73
CA GLU A 791 24.11 -39.72 1.37
C GLU A 791 23.93 -38.61 0.32
N ARG A 792 23.39 -37.44 0.72
CA ARG A 792 23.09 -36.33 -0.19
C ARG A 792 24.30 -35.90 -1.03
N ASN A 793 24.02 -35.35 -2.21
CA ASN A 793 25.06 -34.74 -3.03
C ASN A 793 25.52 -33.41 -2.42
N VAL A 794 26.82 -33.29 -2.15
CA VAL A 794 27.43 -32.06 -1.62
C VAL A 794 28.19 -31.29 -2.70
N GLU A 795 28.42 -31.90 -3.87
CA GLU A 795 29.09 -31.26 -4.99
C GLU A 795 28.22 -30.12 -5.56
N ASN A 796 28.78 -28.92 -5.65
CA ASN A 796 28.10 -27.68 -6.07
C ASN A 796 26.89 -27.30 -5.19
N ALA A 797 26.72 -27.95 -4.03
CA ALA A 797 25.67 -27.57 -3.11
C ALA A 797 25.92 -26.18 -2.53
N LYS A 798 24.84 -25.49 -2.21
CA LYS A 798 24.83 -24.15 -1.66
C LYS A 798 24.22 -24.15 -0.27
N SER A 799 24.59 -23.13 0.49
CA SER A 799 23.97 -22.78 1.77
C SER A 799 23.59 -21.31 1.76
N GLY A 800 22.62 -20.93 2.56
CA GLY A 800 22.20 -19.53 2.63
C GLY A 800 20.85 -19.35 3.27
N PHE A 801 20.01 -18.53 2.67
CA PHE A 801 18.82 -17.98 3.34
C PHE A 801 17.59 -17.95 2.44
N PHE A 802 16.44 -17.97 3.10
CA PHE A 802 15.13 -17.71 2.52
C PHE A 802 14.30 -16.90 3.51
N PHE A 803 13.42 -16.05 2.99
CA PHE A 803 12.47 -15.30 3.80
C PHE A 803 11.12 -15.16 3.09
N TYR A 804 10.07 -14.92 3.87
CA TYR A 804 8.72 -14.77 3.35
C TYR A 804 7.92 -13.81 4.23
N ASN A 805 7.28 -12.82 3.61
CA ASN A 805 6.29 -11.93 4.24
C ASN A 805 6.78 -11.16 5.48
N CYS A 806 8.07 -10.85 5.53
CA CYS A 806 8.69 -9.94 6.49
C CYS A 806 9.90 -9.26 5.86
N ASP A 807 10.31 -8.11 6.38
CA ASP A 807 11.67 -7.63 6.14
C ASP A 807 12.61 -8.42 7.07
N LEU A 808 13.85 -8.65 6.62
CA LEU A 808 14.80 -9.47 7.35
C LEU A 808 16.18 -8.81 7.35
N MET A 809 16.77 -8.66 8.54
CA MET A 809 18.19 -8.41 8.72
C MET A 809 18.86 -9.70 9.19
N ILE A 810 19.97 -10.05 8.55
CA ILE A 810 20.77 -11.24 8.84
C ILE A 810 22.19 -10.78 9.15
N GLU A 811 22.67 -11.13 10.33
CA GLU A 811 23.99 -10.71 10.85
C GLU A 811 24.78 -11.93 11.34
N ASP A 812 26.08 -11.77 11.48
CA ASP A 812 26.99 -12.77 12.06
C ASP A 812 26.92 -14.15 11.39
N PHE A 813 26.72 -14.19 10.06
CA PHE A 813 26.60 -15.47 9.38
C PHE A 813 27.92 -16.24 9.37
N VAL A 814 27.92 -17.45 9.92
CA VAL A 814 29.10 -18.32 10.03
C VAL A 814 28.75 -19.77 9.69
N VAL A 815 29.69 -20.44 9.01
CA VAL A 815 29.68 -21.90 8.81
C VAL A 815 30.98 -22.47 9.37
N ASN A 816 30.89 -23.49 10.22
CA ASN A 816 32.02 -24.13 10.88
C ASN A 816 31.91 -25.66 10.79
N SER A 817 33.00 -26.37 10.54
CA SER A 817 33.02 -27.84 10.48
C SER A 817 33.27 -28.50 11.83
N ASP A 818 33.95 -27.80 12.75
CA ASP A 818 34.61 -28.46 13.88
C ASP A 818 33.92 -28.18 15.23
N SER A 819 33.24 -27.04 15.35
CA SER A 819 32.58 -26.64 16.59
C SER A 819 31.33 -25.79 16.37
N ARG A 820 30.46 -25.82 17.39
CA ARG A 820 29.27 -24.96 17.53
C ARG A 820 29.64 -23.48 17.31
N VAL A 821 28.81 -22.76 16.57
CA VAL A 821 29.03 -21.34 16.22
C VAL A 821 28.97 -20.46 17.48
N TYR A 822 27.99 -20.69 18.34
CA TYR A 822 27.77 -19.92 19.57
C TYR A 822 28.24 -20.66 20.83
N ARG A 823 29.33 -21.44 20.72
CA ARG A 823 29.92 -22.13 21.89
C ARG A 823 30.49 -21.12 22.89
N ILE A 824 30.16 -21.31 24.16
CA ILE A 824 30.82 -20.62 25.27
C ILE A 824 32.08 -21.39 25.66
N THR A 825 33.20 -20.67 25.78
CA THR A 825 34.50 -21.26 26.18
C THR A 825 35.04 -20.69 27.48
N GLU A 826 34.41 -19.66 28.04
CA GLU A 826 34.80 -19.15 29.35
C GLU A 826 34.51 -20.18 30.44
N GLN A 827 35.45 -20.33 31.37
CA GLN A 827 35.26 -21.20 32.53
C GLN A 827 34.24 -20.60 33.52
N PRO A 828 33.44 -21.45 34.20
CA PRO A 828 32.58 -20.98 35.27
C PRO A 828 33.39 -20.48 36.47
N VAL A 829 32.79 -19.56 37.24
CA VAL A 829 33.41 -18.93 38.40
C VAL A 829 32.71 -19.40 39.68
N ILE A 830 33.48 -19.95 40.62
CA ILE A 830 33.01 -20.32 41.96
C ILE A 830 33.13 -19.11 42.89
N SER A 831 32.07 -18.82 43.63
CA SER A 831 31.98 -17.80 44.68
C SER A 831 31.45 -18.42 45.97
N HIS A 832 31.60 -17.71 47.10
CA HIS A 832 31.10 -18.19 48.38
C HIS A 832 30.48 -17.08 49.23
N VAL A 833 29.52 -17.46 50.06
CA VAL A 833 28.87 -16.60 51.06
C VAL A 833 29.14 -17.19 52.45
N GLY A 834 29.80 -16.39 53.30
CA GLY A 834 30.25 -16.80 54.62
C GLY A 834 31.78 -16.75 54.76
N THR A 835 32.29 -16.96 55.96
CA THR A 835 33.74 -16.95 56.22
C THR A 835 34.32 -18.34 56.00
N ILE A 836 35.36 -18.45 55.18
CA ILE A 836 36.17 -19.66 55.07
C ILE A 836 36.71 -20.01 56.45
N LYS A 837 36.45 -21.24 56.89
CA LYS A 837 36.98 -21.75 58.16
C LYS A 837 38.39 -22.25 57.93
N GLU A 838 39.32 -21.86 58.78
CA GLU A 838 40.70 -22.35 58.78
C GLU A 838 40.97 -23.30 59.95
N THR A 839 40.06 -23.35 60.94
CA THR A 839 40.18 -24.17 62.14
C THR A 839 38.88 -24.86 62.53
N GLY A 840 38.99 -26.03 63.18
CA GLY A 840 37.88 -26.79 63.74
C GLY A 840 38.28 -27.62 64.97
N THR A 841 37.30 -28.25 65.62
CA THR A 841 37.53 -29.11 66.79
C THR A 841 37.01 -30.51 66.52
N VAL A 842 37.74 -31.55 66.94
CA VAL A 842 37.27 -32.95 66.84
C VAL A 842 35.94 -33.12 67.57
N GLY A 843 34.95 -33.71 66.90
CA GLY A 843 33.61 -33.95 67.45
C GLY A 843 32.66 -32.74 67.41
N GLU A 844 33.13 -31.56 67.02
CA GLU A 844 32.29 -30.37 66.86
C GLU A 844 31.95 -30.13 65.37
N SER A 845 30.74 -29.66 65.10
CA SER A 845 30.31 -29.41 63.72
C SER A 845 31.06 -28.23 63.10
N CYS A 846 31.77 -28.48 62.01
CA CYS A 846 32.44 -27.48 61.19
C CYS A 846 31.49 -27.00 60.08
N LYS A 847 31.11 -25.72 60.11
CA LYS A 847 30.27 -25.08 59.08
C LYS A 847 31.14 -24.58 57.94
N LEU A 848 30.84 -25.01 56.72
CA LEU A 848 31.45 -24.52 55.49
C LEU A 848 30.68 -23.29 54.98
N PRO A 849 31.32 -22.42 54.18
CA PRO A 849 30.60 -21.41 53.40
C PRO A 849 29.53 -22.03 52.49
N ILE A 850 28.58 -21.21 52.07
CA ILE A 850 27.67 -21.58 50.98
C ILE A 850 28.39 -21.24 49.69
N PHE A 851 28.68 -22.25 48.87
CA PHE A 851 29.29 -22.06 47.57
C PHE A 851 28.23 -21.90 46.49
N THR A 852 28.49 -21.00 45.53
CA THR A 852 27.64 -20.75 44.36
C THR A 852 28.53 -20.64 43.14
N ALA A 853 28.10 -21.13 41.98
CA ALA A 853 28.82 -20.97 40.73
C ALA A 853 27.93 -20.38 39.63
N GLY A 854 28.56 -19.65 38.70
CA GLY A 854 27.90 -19.12 37.52
C GLY A 854 28.86 -18.94 36.35
N ASN A 855 28.33 -18.78 35.14
CA ASN A 855 29.08 -18.57 33.90
C ASN A 855 28.80 -17.19 33.29
N SER A 856 29.44 -16.90 32.15
CA SER A 856 29.32 -15.63 31.42
C SER A 856 27.91 -15.32 30.90
N VAL A 857 27.02 -16.32 30.82
CA VAL A 857 25.62 -16.15 30.40
C VAL A 857 24.62 -16.11 31.56
N GLY A 858 25.12 -16.14 32.80
CA GLY A 858 24.29 -15.97 34.00
C GLY A 858 23.57 -17.23 34.47
N ASP A 859 23.96 -18.41 33.99
CA ASP A 859 23.44 -19.68 34.53
C ASP A 859 23.84 -19.82 36.01
N VAL A 860 22.96 -20.40 36.81
CA VAL A 860 23.28 -20.87 38.16
C VAL A 860 23.69 -22.33 38.07
N LEU A 861 24.93 -22.62 38.44
CA LEU A 861 25.54 -23.94 38.28
C LEU A 861 25.60 -24.71 39.59
N GLU A 862 25.49 -26.04 39.49
CA GLU A 862 25.64 -26.94 40.63
C GLU A 862 27.12 -27.01 41.04
N VAL A 863 27.36 -26.94 42.34
CA VAL A 863 28.70 -26.96 42.93
C VAL A 863 28.89 -28.27 43.70
N GLU A 864 30.00 -28.94 43.45
CA GLU A 864 30.42 -30.12 44.18
C GLU A 864 31.43 -29.73 45.26
N VAL A 865 31.21 -30.18 46.49
CA VAL A 865 32.08 -29.90 47.65
C VAL A 865 32.58 -31.22 48.22
N ILE A 866 33.88 -31.45 48.09
CA ILE A 866 34.56 -32.64 48.59
C ILE A 866 35.42 -32.22 49.77
N VAL A 867 35.27 -32.91 50.91
CA VAL A 867 36.13 -32.72 52.08
C VAL A 867 36.87 -34.02 52.32
N THR A 868 38.20 -33.96 52.37
CA THR A 868 39.06 -35.12 52.61
C THR A 868 39.73 -35.00 53.97
N ASP A 869 39.71 -36.06 54.75
CA ASP A 869 40.35 -36.14 56.07
C ASP A 869 41.89 -36.25 55.97
N PRO A 870 42.62 -36.16 57.10
CA PRO A 870 44.07 -36.32 57.14
C PRO A 870 44.62 -37.64 56.60
N ASN A 871 43.80 -38.69 56.49
CA ASN A 871 44.16 -40.00 55.94
C ASN A 871 43.86 -40.12 54.44
N GLY A 872 43.32 -39.07 53.82
CA GLY A 872 42.91 -39.10 52.42
C GLY A 872 41.51 -39.68 52.18
N GLN A 873 40.68 -39.84 53.22
CA GLN A 873 39.31 -40.36 53.10
C GLN A 873 38.29 -39.23 52.98
N GLU A 874 37.32 -39.37 52.08
CA GLU A 874 36.25 -38.39 51.94
C GLU A 874 35.30 -38.41 53.14
N VAL A 875 34.93 -37.22 53.59
CA VAL A 875 34.04 -36.98 54.72
C VAL A 875 32.68 -36.56 54.21
N THR A 876 31.61 -37.12 54.76
CA THR A 876 30.24 -36.76 54.39
C THR A 876 29.93 -35.31 54.79
N VAL A 877 29.67 -34.47 53.80
CA VAL A 877 29.15 -33.11 53.99
C VAL A 877 27.63 -33.14 53.91
N THR A 878 26.93 -32.59 54.90
CA THR A 878 25.46 -32.52 54.91
C THR A 878 24.99 -31.14 55.33
N GLY A 879 24.36 -30.40 54.41
CA GLY A 879 23.86 -29.04 54.67
C GLY A 879 24.98 -28.03 54.96
N SER A 880 26.02 -28.03 54.11
CA SER A 880 27.20 -27.14 54.22
C SER A 880 27.94 -27.25 55.56
N LYS A 881 28.02 -28.47 56.10
CA LYS A 881 28.77 -28.75 57.32
C LYS A 881 29.23 -30.21 57.32
N PHE A 882 30.29 -30.46 58.09
CA PHE A 882 30.74 -31.80 58.43
C PHE A 882 31.18 -31.83 59.90
N THR A 883 31.45 -33.01 60.46
CA THR A 883 31.97 -33.17 61.81
C THR A 883 33.30 -33.92 61.74
N PRO A 884 34.44 -33.30 62.08
CA PRO A 884 35.73 -33.98 62.08
C PRO A 884 35.77 -35.10 63.14
N GLU A 885 36.19 -36.29 62.75
CA GLU A 885 36.33 -37.44 63.68
C GLU A 885 37.75 -37.62 64.20
N ILE A 886 38.73 -37.15 63.44
CA ILE A 886 40.16 -37.20 63.77
C ILE A 886 40.81 -35.82 63.72
N GLU A 887 41.88 -35.68 64.49
CA GLU A 887 42.75 -34.48 64.50
C GLU A 887 43.65 -34.46 63.26
N GLY A 888 43.89 -33.28 62.70
CA GLY A 888 44.75 -33.08 61.54
C GLY A 888 44.19 -32.06 60.53
N VAL A 889 44.78 -32.00 59.35
CA VAL A 889 44.37 -31.09 58.27
C VAL A 889 43.32 -31.77 57.38
N TYR A 890 42.17 -31.13 57.24
CA TYR A 890 41.15 -31.54 56.28
C TYR A 890 41.26 -30.65 55.04
N HIS A 891 41.26 -31.27 53.86
CA HIS A 891 41.33 -30.58 52.58
C HIS A 891 39.93 -30.41 51.99
N VAL A 892 39.51 -29.17 51.75
CA VAL A 892 38.25 -28.86 51.08
C VAL A 892 38.55 -28.54 49.62
N LYS A 893 37.88 -29.22 48.70
CA LYS A 893 37.93 -28.96 47.26
C LYS A 893 36.52 -28.70 46.73
N VAL A 894 36.37 -27.58 46.04
CA VAL A 894 35.10 -27.17 45.45
C VAL A 894 35.25 -27.10 43.94
N THR A 895 34.40 -27.82 43.21
CA THR A 895 34.43 -27.96 41.75
C THR A 895 33.08 -27.62 41.13
N CYS A 896 33.10 -27.26 39.85
CA CYS A 896 31.89 -27.01 39.05
C CYS A 896 32.21 -27.19 37.56
N THR A 897 31.23 -27.67 36.80
CA THR A 897 31.29 -27.78 35.34
C THR A 897 30.02 -27.15 34.76
N ASP A 898 30.16 -26.34 33.71
CA ASP A 898 29.00 -25.72 33.06
C ASP A 898 28.30 -26.67 32.06
N ASN A 899 27.19 -26.21 31.49
CA ASN A 899 26.42 -26.98 30.50
C ASN A 899 27.15 -27.20 29.16
N TRP A 900 28.31 -26.57 28.96
CA TRP A 900 29.17 -26.72 27.77
C TRP A 900 30.38 -27.63 28.02
N GLY A 901 30.52 -28.15 29.24
CA GLY A 901 31.63 -28.99 29.67
C GLY A 901 32.89 -28.23 30.06
N ASN A 902 32.81 -26.89 30.26
CA ASN A 902 33.92 -26.10 30.76
C ASN A 902 34.00 -26.27 32.28
N GLU A 903 35.18 -26.63 32.80
CA GLU A 903 35.43 -26.81 34.22
C GLU A 903 35.90 -25.50 34.87
N ALA A 904 35.37 -25.19 36.06
CA ALA A 904 35.86 -24.08 36.88
C ALA A 904 37.27 -24.37 37.38
N VAL A 905 38.05 -23.31 37.62
CA VAL A 905 39.24 -23.41 38.47
C VAL A 905 38.79 -23.86 39.87
N PRO A 906 39.26 -25.00 40.41
CA PRO A 906 38.83 -25.47 41.72
C PRO A 906 39.17 -24.48 42.83
N LEU A 907 38.26 -24.29 43.78
CA LEU A 907 38.55 -23.55 45.01
C LEU A 907 38.98 -24.55 46.08
N GLU A 908 40.22 -24.43 46.56
CA GLU A 908 40.82 -25.36 47.52
C GLU A 908 41.32 -24.61 48.77
N TYR A 909 41.06 -25.17 49.96
CA TYR A 909 41.57 -24.65 51.23
C TYR A 909 41.60 -25.71 52.33
N ASP A 910 42.37 -25.41 53.38
CA ASP A 910 42.63 -26.34 54.49
C ASP A 910 41.90 -25.91 55.78
N ILE A 911 41.41 -26.90 56.52
CA ILE A 911 40.86 -26.73 57.87
C ILE A 911 41.72 -27.52 58.86
N THR A 912 42.42 -26.83 59.74
CA THR A 912 43.21 -27.46 60.81
C THR A 912 42.32 -27.81 61.99
N VAL A 913 42.12 -29.10 62.25
CA VAL A 913 41.29 -29.59 63.34
C VAL A 913 42.15 -30.03 64.51
N SER A 914 41.89 -29.51 65.72
CA SER A 914 42.56 -29.92 66.96
C SER A 914 41.59 -30.59 67.95
N ARG A 915 42.11 -31.34 68.92
CA ARG A 915 41.28 -31.81 70.04
C ARG A 915 40.99 -30.65 70.99
N GLY A 916 39.72 -30.41 71.30
CA GLY A 916 39.31 -29.35 72.22
C GLY A 916 39.99 -29.53 73.58
N SER A 917 40.58 -28.45 74.10
CA SER A 917 41.22 -28.44 75.42
C SER A 917 40.16 -28.65 76.51
N GLY A 918 39.99 -29.90 76.94
CA GLY A 918 39.35 -30.18 78.23
C GLY A 918 40.20 -29.58 79.34
N SER A 919 39.57 -28.80 80.23
CA SER A 919 40.21 -28.30 81.44
C SER A 919 40.68 -29.46 82.30
N ASP A 920 41.96 -29.48 82.70
CA ASP A 920 42.35 -30.12 83.95
C ASP A 920 43.59 -29.47 84.57
N THR A 921 43.51 -29.34 85.89
CA THR A 921 44.40 -28.68 86.85
C THR A 921 45.69 -29.45 87.16
N SER A 922 46.79 -28.68 87.30
CA SER A 922 47.96 -28.87 88.19
C SER A 922 48.77 -30.19 88.15
N SER A 923 50.07 -30.10 87.82
CA SER A 923 51.17 -29.99 88.81
C SER A 923 52.57 -30.30 88.23
N SER A 924 53.52 -29.56 88.78
CA SER A 924 54.99 -29.52 88.74
C SER A 924 55.87 -30.68 88.19
N SER A 925 56.91 -30.22 87.47
CA SER A 925 58.36 -30.38 87.71
C SER A 925 59.18 -31.53 87.10
N ILE A 926 60.15 -31.08 86.28
CA ILE A 926 61.60 -31.39 86.24
C ILE A 926 62.05 -32.75 85.67
N GLY A 927 62.97 -32.69 84.68
CA GLY A 927 64.09 -33.62 84.61
C GLY A 927 64.58 -34.00 83.21
N GLN A 928 65.69 -33.39 82.79
CA GLN A 928 66.59 -33.71 81.67
C GLN A 928 66.75 -35.21 81.30
N SER A 929 66.89 -35.56 80.02
CA SER A 929 68.19 -35.63 79.32
C SER A 929 68.12 -36.43 78.00
N SER A 930 69.05 -36.08 77.13
CA SER A 930 69.49 -36.63 75.84
C SER A 930 69.44 -38.16 75.63
N GLY A 931 69.23 -38.58 74.38
CA GLY A 931 69.63 -39.92 73.92
C GLY A 931 69.24 -40.21 72.47
N SER A 932 70.25 -40.48 71.65
CA SER A 932 70.24 -40.77 70.21
C SER A 932 69.79 -42.19 69.85
N ASP A 933 69.75 -42.42 68.54
CA ASP A 933 69.83 -43.69 67.79
C ASP A 933 68.55 -44.48 67.48
N GLY A 934 68.23 -44.50 66.17
CA GLY A 934 68.66 -45.62 65.33
C GLY A 934 67.66 -46.75 65.09
N GLY A 935 67.29 -46.93 63.81
CA GLY A 935 67.19 -48.27 63.23
C GLY A 935 65.81 -48.77 62.76
N LYS A 936 65.61 -48.72 61.43
CA LYS A 936 65.34 -49.88 60.55
C LYS A 936 64.33 -50.96 60.99
N ARG A 937 63.25 -51.15 60.20
CA ARG A 937 63.00 -52.25 59.22
C ARG A 937 61.53 -52.73 59.16
N GLY A 938 61.09 -53.01 57.93
CA GLY A 938 60.10 -54.03 57.55
C GLY A 938 58.68 -53.48 57.35
N GLY A 939 57.97 -53.65 56.24
CA GLY A 939 58.13 -54.54 55.08
C GLY A 939 56.90 -55.45 54.92
N CYS A 940 56.36 -55.50 53.70
CA CYS A 940 55.27 -56.36 53.18
C CYS A 940 53.83 -55.93 53.54
N GLY A 941 52.82 -55.98 52.66
CA GLY A 941 52.74 -56.49 51.30
C GLY A 941 51.29 -56.95 51.01
N GLY A 942 50.79 -56.67 49.80
CA GLY A 942 49.60 -57.28 49.17
C GLY A 942 48.24 -56.78 49.66
N SER A 943 47.16 -56.72 48.88
CA SER A 943 46.91 -56.93 47.44
C SER A 943 45.40 -56.72 47.22
N ILE A 944 45.05 -55.96 46.19
CA ILE A 944 43.92 -56.10 45.24
C ILE A 944 42.76 -57.04 45.64
N ILE A 945 41.53 -56.51 45.67
CA ILE A 945 40.34 -57.09 44.99
C ILE A 945 39.45 -55.94 44.49
N ALA A 946 39.16 -55.96 43.19
CA ALA A 946 38.14 -55.16 42.51
C ALA A 946 36.74 -55.74 42.73
N SER A 947 35.71 -54.90 42.78
CA SER A 947 34.34 -55.30 42.45
C SER A 947 33.54 -54.10 41.92
N SER A 948 33.07 -54.28 40.70
CA SER A 948 32.12 -53.49 39.91
C SER A 948 30.66 -53.68 40.35
N MET A 949 29.81 -52.65 40.24
CA MET A 949 28.37 -52.70 39.89
C MET A 949 27.85 -51.25 39.81
N LEU A 950 27.50 -50.68 38.64
CA LEU A 950 26.28 -50.79 37.82
C LEU A 950 25.01 -50.12 38.40
N PHE A 951 24.64 -49.01 37.76
CA PHE A 951 23.38 -48.24 37.66
C PHE A 951 22.10 -48.67 38.40
N ALA A 952 21.41 -47.67 38.97
CA ALA A 952 19.96 -47.53 38.89
C ALA A 952 19.55 -46.04 38.85
N ILE A 953 18.92 -45.65 37.74
CA ILE A 953 18.20 -44.39 37.54
C ILE A 953 16.84 -44.51 38.25
N MET A 954 16.44 -43.49 39.03
CA MET A 954 15.03 -43.28 39.36
C MET A 954 14.67 -41.80 39.21
N SER A 955 13.77 -41.55 38.27
CA SER A 955 12.98 -40.35 38.04
C SER A 955 11.96 -40.16 39.18
N VAL A 956 11.82 -38.94 39.67
CA VAL A 956 10.66 -38.54 40.49
C VAL A 956 9.99 -37.33 39.83
N ALA A 957 8.73 -37.55 39.46
CA ALA A 957 7.82 -36.60 38.86
C ALA A 957 7.49 -35.44 39.82
N GLY A 958 7.49 -34.23 39.28
CA GLY A 958 6.97 -33.04 39.94
C GLY A 958 5.45 -33.10 40.03
N VAL A 959 4.93 -32.85 41.23
CA VAL A 959 3.54 -32.44 41.45
C VAL A 959 3.58 -31.02 42.01
N GLY A 960 3.08 -30.07 41.23
CA GLY A 960 2.96 -28.68 41.61
C GLY A 960 1.88 -28.47 42.68
N VAL A 961 2.09 -27.46 43.53
CA VAL A 961 1.01 -26.88 44.34
C VAL A 961 1.12 -25.36 44.27
N HIS A 962 -0.03 -24.79 43.88
CA HIS A 962 -0.38 -23.38 43.74
C HIS A 962 -0.21 -22.55 45.03
N LEU A 963 0.16 -21.29 44.82
CA LEU A 963 0.02 -20.16 45.74
C LEU A 963 -1.43 -19.97 46.24
N ILE A 964 -1.58 -19.83 47.55
CA ILE A 964 -2.69 -19.07 48.17
C ILE A 964 -2.10 -18.11 49.20
N ILE A 965 -2.04 -16.82 48.86
CA ILE A 965 -1.85 -15.73 49.83
C ILE A 965 -3.22 -15.13 50.12
N LYS A 966 -3.70 -15.29 51.37
CA LYS A 966 -4.70 -14.38 51.97
C LYS A 966 -4.70 -14.49 53.51
N LYS A 967 -4.15 -13.48 54.18
CA LYS A 967 -4.90 -12.48 54.98
C LYS A 967 -4.07 -11.86 56.13
N ARG A 968 -4.11 -10.51 56.13
CA ARG A 968 -4.35 -9.60 57.26
C ARG A 968 -3.38 -9.65 58.46
N LYS A 969 -2.52 -8.64 58.55
CA LYS A 969 -2.84 -7.38 59.24
C LYS A 969 -2.22 -6.21 58.50
#